data_AF-A0A6N7SKZ7-F1
#
_entry.id   AF-A0A6N7SKZ7-F1
#
_cell.length_a   1.000
_cell.length_b   1.000
_cell.length_c   1.000
_cell.angle_alpha   90.00
_cell.angle_beta   90.00
_cell.angle_gamma   90.00
#
_symmetry.space_group_name_H-M   'P 1'
#
loop_
_entity.id
_entity.type
_entity.pdbx_description
1 polymer ?
#
loop_
_entity_poly.entity_id
_entity_poly.type
_entity_poly.pdbx_seq_one_letter_code
_entity_poly.pdbx_strand_id
1 'polypeptide(L)'
;MKKKGLQKCMVATLSLGAMLGMSAVAVHAENPIVQTYYTADPSPMVDGDTLYLYTSHDEDGPNSFYEMKDYKCFSTTDMVNWTYRGTPAGIQTFSAWSDLGKDGAAWAQQVVKRDGKYYLYAPIRIKGKAWGIGVAVSDSPTGPFKDALGTYLIDAGWEGIDPTVYVDDDGQAYLYWGNPNLHYVKLNEDMISYDMEYGIHTLDMTTDAFGEGDGKAAYQEGPWFYKRNNKYYMVYPAIAGGGEFMAYSTSDGPTGPWKYGGEIMNSDGLNSYTIHPGVADFKGHSYLFYHTGWLPGGGSFTRSVCVEEFKYNEDGTIPFMDKTREGVEAVENLDPYKLTEAETMASQKGIRPLECEDGRIAVKNIQDGDYVKVNNVDFGEKGAAMFTAGVACGAESMEQKGGNIEIRLDSEDGKLVGTLPVSYTGGWDVWQDKATNVTGAEGVHDVYFVYTGDHEGELFQVDNWKFTEKGEARELAALNASVDVYKLSDTAEGAAGKYNKTALTVKAIYSDGSSEDVTDQVEFTMDPEGIVELNGAEVSGKTIGETMITASYQGKEDKVLVKVVDIEEEYGVESLTLSSESVNVRVNEAITVTATASYKNGRTEDVSNKLQYSNISDPEVLEVKDGKLFAKGVGQSTVELSYAGEIGAAATAALEVNVTVVNPYARVEAEDFTDKHGSVRIEKCEDEGGGSNIGTIVEEDWVKYSGISFDKGTSKMMFRLASLWGFPKYMQLKLDTLESDPVAEFELTRGTGGWQNYETFEWDVPNITGVHDIYLYFPSRDMNINWWQFVEEKNPDQEAADGVKALIEAIGTVEYTPECKAKIDAAREAYEALTDEQKALVDNFSKLEEAENTYQVLETAADKKGLELAIAMAENLKEGSQSFIGGSWEAVEKALDKAKEIMAKEDATQLEIDTAFAELLNACTNLTPGVEKAGLEAAIKGAQELLADETLGTRYTKESIQIVKDALSHAETVFGTTYDDAKAGQNAVNDATLNLITAVTQMMEKDLSRVDALIRLAEEILKGEDKYTSTSVQELKAAIEAARTVSENPDASAEDIKDAAFNLQKAMTSLKWRGNKAELKAVIEKADAILKDSYKYLTSSLENLSDVLEEARGVYNDPDAVQTDINSVLKKLIAECMEARLLGDINQDNSVDAADASLLLQYTSELIELDEMQEQYADVNQNGVSDAEDASYILQLSAELIDTF
;
A
#
# COMPACT_ATOMS: atom_id res chain seq x y z
N MET A 1 81.74 -15.41 43.44
CA MET A 1 82.82 -16.42 43.50
C MET A 1 82.71 -17.31 42.25
N LYS A 2 83.58 -17.12 41.24
CA LYS A 2 84.50 -18.12 40.63
C LYS A 2 83.82 -19.44 40.20
N LYS A 3 83.79 -19.91 38.94
CA LYS A 3 84.77 -19.94 37.81
C LYS A 3 84.00 -20.21 36.48
N LYS A 4 84.24 -19.46 35.39
CA LYS A 4 85.13 -19.73 34.21
C LYS A 4 84.74 -20.96 33.36
N GLY A 5 84.60 -20.95 32.03
CA GLY A 5 84.85 -19.99 30.92
C GLY A 5 84.04 -20.46 29.70
N LEU A 6 84.00 -19.85 28.51
CA LEU A 6 84.93 -18.99 27.80
C LEU A 6 84.10 -18.11 26.81
N GLN A 7 84.45 -16.85 26.68
CA GLN A 7 83.81 -15.81 25.86
C GLN A 7 84.77 -15.36 24.74
N LYS A 8 84.19 -14.75 23.68
CA LYS A 8 84.73 -13.93 22.55
C LYS A 8 84.69 -14.66 21.20
N CYS A 9 84.26 -14.08 20.08
CA CYS A 9 83.78 -12.75 19.62
C CYS A 9 83.01 -13.06 18.30
N MET A 10 82.07 -12.28 17.75
CA MET A 10 82.14 -10.85 17.44
C MET A 10 80.75 -10.35 16.99
N VAL A 11 80.56 -9.04 17.13
CA VAL A 11 79.34 -8.24 17.01
C VAL A 11 78.83 -8.09 15.56
N ALA A 12 77.50 -8.09 15.39
CA ALA A 12 76.79 -7.21 14.45
C ALA A 12 75.40 -6.87 15.03
N THR A 13 74.99 -5.63 14.83
CA THR A 13 74.07 -4.82 15.64
C THR A 13 72.59 -5.14 15.42
N LEU A 14 71.79 -4.98 16.48
CA LEU A 14 70.33 -5.08 16.55
C LEU A 14 69.59 -4.16 15.56
N SER A 15 68.52 -4.68 14.99
CA SER A 15 67.27 -3.96 14.73
C SER A 15 66.10 -4.87 15.14
N LEU A 16 65.20 -4.30 15.95
CA LEU A 16 64.07 -4.92 16.62
C LEU A 16 63.00 -5.32 15.59
N GLY A 17 62.60 -6.59 15.57
CA GLY A 17 61.42 -7.07 14.83
C GLY A 17 60.54 -7.86 15.79
N ALA A 18 59.41 -7.27 16.20
CA ALA A 18 58.39 -7.96 16.97
C ALA A 18 57.60 -8.87 16.03
N MET A 19 57.75 -10.18 16.17
CA MET A 19 56.81 -11.16 15.64
C MET A 19 55.56 -11.11 16.53
N LEU A 20 54.53 -10.40 16.07
CA LEU A 20 53.16 -10.62 16.51
C LEU A 20 52.68 -11.90 15.81
N GLY A 21 52.51 -12.98 16.58
CA GLY A 21 51.74 -14.13 16.12
C GLY A 21 50.28 -13.71 16.08
N MET A 22 49.71 -13.62 14.87
CA MET A 22 48.26 -13.58 14.69
C MET A 22 47.71 -14.93 15.16
N SER A 23 46.97 -14.92 16.26
CA SER A 23 46.03 -16.01 16.56
C SER A 23 44.97 -15.98 15.47
N ALA A 24 44.83 -17.08 14.71
CA ALA A 24 43.66 -17.27 13.87
C ALA A 24 42.42 -17.18 14.78
N VAL A 25 41.57 -16.20 14.53
CA VAL A 25 40.24 -16.14 15.16
C VAL A 25 39.42 -17.21 14.44
N ALA A 26 38.84 -18.15 15.18
CA ALA A 26 37.91 -19.10 14.60
C ALA A 26 36.68 -18.32 14.10
N VAL A 27 36.38 -18.45 12.80
CA VAL A 27 35.22 -17.81 12.16
C VAL A 27 34.07 -18.81 12.14
N HIS A 28 32.89 -18.35 12.56
CA HIS A 28 31.73 -19.21 12.78
C HIS A 28 30.57 -18.83 11.82
N ALA A 29 29.55 -19.69 11.71
CA ALA A 29 28.42 -19.56 10.77
C ALA A 29 27.41 -18.44 11.08
N GLU A 30 27.49 -17.79 12.25
CA GLU A 30 26.59 -16.73 12.72
C GLU A 30 25.10 -17.14 12.75
N ASN A 31 24.74 -18.03 13.69
CA ASN A 31 23.35 -18.48 13.90
C ASN A 31 22.38 -17.30 14.14
N PRO A 32 21.21 -17.24 13.46
CA PRO A 32 20.71 -18.19 12.46
C PRO A 32 21.45 -18.16 11.11
N ILE A 33 21.72 -19.34 10.55
CA ILE A 33 22.51 -19.51 9.30
C ILE A 33 21.78 -19.07 8.03
N VAL A 34 20.47 -18.82 8.12
CA VAL A 34 19.66 -18.20 7.07
C VAL A 34 18.98 -16.99 7.67
N GLN A 35 19.26 -15.81 7.10
CA GLN A 35 18.76 -14.51 7.58
C GLN A 35 17.80 -13.84 6.61
N THR A 36 17.63 -14.42 5.42
CA THR A 36 16.83 -13.87 4.33
C THR A 36 15.41 -14.42 4.31
N TYR A 37 15.14 -15.54 4.99
CA TYR A 37 13.83 -16.17 5.10
C TYR A 37 13.64 -16.74 6.51
N TYR A 38 12.40 -16.73 7.00
CA TYR A 38 12.04 -17.53 8.16
C TYR A 38 12.00 -19.00 7.76
N THR A 39 12.85 -19.79 8.41
CA THR A 39 13.12 -21.18 8.06
C THR A 39 12.88 -22.07 9.26
N ALA A 40 12.20 -23.20 9.03
CA ALA A 40 11.87 -24.16 10.07
C ALA A 40 12.16 -25.59 9.65
N ASP A 41 12.09 -26.50 10.62
CA ASP A 41 12.06 -27.95 10.39
C ASP A 41 13.21 -28.43 9.48
N PRO A 42 14.48 -28.22 9.90
CA PRO A 42 15.64 -28.38 9.03
C PRO A 42 15.90 -29.84 8.66
N SER A 43 16.16 -30.06 7.38
CA SER A 43 16.37 -31.38 6.81
C SER A 43 17.65 -31.42 5.96
N PRO A 44 18.82 -31.65 6.60
CA PRO A 44 20.10 -31.71 5.90
C PRO A 44 20.25 -33.02 5.13
N MET A 45 20.78 -32.94 3.90
CA MET A 45 21.10 -34.07 3.04
C MET A 45 22.48 -33.85 2.40
N VAL A 46 23.40 -34.79 2.60
CA VAL A 46 24.74 -34.74 2.00
C VAL A 46 24.75 -35.49 0.67
N ASP A 47 25.30 -34.87 -0.36
CA ASP A 47 25.56 -35.51 -1.65
C ASP A 47 26.94 -35.09 -2.20
N GLY A 48 27.88 -36.03 -2.14
CA GLY A 48 29.28 -35.75 -2.48
C GLY A 48 29.91 -34.76 -1.50
N ASP A 49 30.46 -33.67 -2.05
CA ASP A 49 31.15 -32.61 -1.29
C ASP A 49 30.22 -31.44 -0.91
N THR A 50 28.91 -31.58 -1.13
CA THR A 50 27.90 -30.56 -0.85
C THR A 50 26.89 -31.06 0.18
N LEU A 51 26.56 -30.23 1.15
CA LEU A 51 25.40 -30.41 2.01
C LEU A 51 24.27 -29.51 1.51
N TYR A 52 23.11 -30.11 1.25
CA TYR A 52 21.86 -29.42 0.97
C TYR A 52 21.03 -29.35 2.25
N LEU A 53 20.48 -28.18 2.56
CA LEU A 53 19.58 -27.96 3.67
C LEU A 53 18.21 -27.59 3.11
N TYR A 54 17.24 -28.49 3.30
CA TYR A 54 15.84 -28.18 3.01
C TYR A 54 15.18 -27.71 4.30
N THR A 55 14.30 -26.71 4.19
CA THR A 55 13.55 -26.18 5.33
C THR A 55 12.10 -25.99 4.94
N SER A 56 11.20 -26.13 5.90
CA SER A 56 9.91 -25.47 5.79
C SER A 56 10.10 -23.95 5.76
N HIS A 57 9.13 -23.24 5.17
CA HIS A 57 9.13 -21.79 5.06
C HIS A 57 7.97 -21.21 5.87
N ASP A 58 8.27 -20.63 7.02
CA ASP A 58 7.30 -19.80 7.76
C ASP A 58 7.11 -18.48 6.98
N GLU A 59 5.87 -18.09 6.71
CA GLU A 59 5.59 -16.84 5.99
C GLU A 59 5.97 -15.59 6.81
N ASP A 60 6.30 -14.48 6.14
CA ASP A 60 6.61 -13.22 6.81
C ASP A 60 5.37 -12.64 7.54
N GLY A 61 5.59 -11.97 8.68
CA GLY A 61 4.56 -11.22 9.40
C GLY A 61 4.16 -11.81 10.75
N PRO A 62 3.31 -11.10 11.52
CA PRO A 62 2.85 -11.58 12.82
C PRO A 62 1.81 -12.70 12.63
N ASN A 63 2.28 -13.92 12.50
CA ASN A 63 1.43 -15.09 12.34
C ASN A 63 0.96 -15.62 13.70
N SER A 64 -0.25 -16.18 13.72
CA SER A 64 -0.81 -16.86 14.89
C SER A 64 -0.86 -18.38 14.71
N PHE A 65 -0.34 -18.87 13.58
CA PHE A 65 -0.30 -20.27 13.19
C PHE A 65 0.88 -20.54 12.22
N TYR A 66 1.21 -21.80 11.97
CA TYR A 66 2.28 -22.23 11.04
C TYR A 66 1.82 -22.09 9.58
N GLU A 67 1.76 -20.86 9.10
CA GLU A 67 1.47 -20.55 7.70
C GLU A 67 2.70 -20.84 6.84
N MET A 68 2.61 -21.89 6.01
CA MET A 68 3.74 -22.36 5.19
C MET A 68 3.24 -22.86 3.85
N LYS A 69 3.66 -22.24 2.75
CA LYS A 69 3.18 -22.60 1.40
C LYS A 69 4.15 -23.51 0.65
N ASP A 70 5.43 -23.40 0.97
CA ASP A 70 6.50 -24.02 0.21
C ASP A 70 7.70 -24.40 1.07
N TYR A 71 8.68 -25.03 0.42
CA TYR A 71 9.93 -25.46 1.02
C TYR A 71 11.08 -24.69 0.39
N LYS A 72 12.06 -24.26 1.20
CA LYS A 72 13.28 -23.63 0.69
C LYS A 72 14.43 -24.64 0.64
N CYS A 73 15.34 -24.46 -0.30
CA CYS A 73 16.59 -25.22 -0.39
C CYS A 73 17.79 -24.27 -0.30
N PHE A 74 18.76 -24.66 0.51
CA PHE A 74 20.07 -24.03 0.61
C PHE A 74 21.16 -25.07 0.40
N SER A 75 22.37 -24.65 0.04
CA SER A 75 23.51 -25.56 -0.02
C SER A 75 24.77 -24.91 0.51
N THR A 76 25.66 -25.72 1.08
CA THR A 76 26.98 -25.29 1.52
C THR A 76 28.04 -26.35 1.23
N THR A 77 29.28 -25.90 1.06
CA THR A 77 30.48 -26.75 1.00
C THR A 77 31.39 -26.57 2.21
N ASP A 78 31.20 -25.49 2.96
CA ASP A 78 32.08 -25.05 4.05
C ASP A 78 31.36 -24.87 5.40
N MET A 79 30.04 -25.06 5.45
CA MET A 79 29.15 -24.92 6.62
C MET A 79 28.87 -23.50 7.11
N VAL A 80 29.55 -22.49 6.56
CA VAL A 80 29.41 -21.08 6.99
C VAL A 80 28.83 -20.19 5.90
N ASN A 81 29.07 -20.49 4.63
CA ASN A 81 28.50 -19.79 3.49
C ASN A 81 27.39 -20.65 2.88
N TRP A 82 26.17 -20.12 2.84
CA TRP A 82 24.99 -20.81 2.35
C TRP A 82 24.50 -20.17 1.06
N THR A 83 24.44 -20.95 -0.01
CA THR A 83 23.84 -20.57 -1.29
C THR A 83 22.35 -20.88 -1.26
N TYR A 84 21.49 -19.88 -1.50
CA TYR A 84 20.07 -20.13 -1.73
C TYR A 84 19.84 -20.82 -3.08
N ARG A 85 19.05 -21.89 -3.09
CA ARG A 85 18.78 -22.74 -4.28
C ARG A 85 17.32 -22.67 -4.74
N GLY A 86 16.59 -21.67 -4.26
CA GLY A 86 15.20 -21.44 -4.64
C GLY A 86 14.20 -22.31 -3.87
N THR A 87 13.02 -22.43 -4.47
CA THR A 87 11.86 -23.14 -3.91
C THR A 87 11.64 -24.47 -4.64
N PRO A 88 12.26 -25.59 -4.20
CA PRO A 88 12.22 -26.87 -4.93
C PRO A 88 10.83 -27.52 -5.03
N ALA A 89 9.94 -27.25 -4.07
CA ALA A 89 8.62 -27.87 -3.92
C ALA A 89 7.74 -27.07 -2.96
N GLY A 90 6.44 -27.40 -2.92
CA GLY A 90 5.51 -26.89 -1.91
C GLY A 90 4.21 -27.67 -1.90
N ILE A 91 3.16 -27.17 -1.24
CA ILE A 91 1.85 -27.85 -1.23
C ILE A 91 1.33 -28.02 -2.67
N GLN A 92 1.59 -27.04 -3.53
CA GLN A 92 1.18 -27.06 -4.94
C GLN A 92 1.77 -28.24 -5.73
N THR A 93 2.93 -28.76 -5.31
CA THR A 93 3.52 -29.97 -5.90
C THR A 93 2.55 -31.16 -5.85
N PHE A 94 1.69 -31.23 -4.83
CA PHE A 94 0.75 -32.33 -4.57
C PHE A 94 -0.72 -31.98 -4.86
N SER A 95 -0.96 -30.89 -5.62
CA SER A 95 -2.29 -30.29 -5.85
C SER A 95 -3.39 -31.24 -6.36
N ALA A 96 -3.02 -32.35 -7.01
CA ALA A 96 -3.95 -33.38 -7.45
C ALA A 96 -4.81 -33.93 -6.30
N TRP A 97 -4.23 -34.11 -5.11
CA TRP A 97 -4.89 -34.76 -3.97
C TRP A 97 -4.74 -34.02 -2.63
N SER A 98 -3.87 -33.00 -2.56
CA SER A 98 -3.68 -32.18 -1.36
C SER A 98 -4.80 -31.17 -1.16
N ASP A 99 -5.19 -30.93 0.08
CA ASP A 99 -6.03 -29.78 0.43
C ASP A 99 -5.20 -28.49 0.36
N LEU A 100 -5.57 -27.59 -0.56
CA LEU A 100 -4.93 -26.28 -0.76
C LEU A 100 -5.61 -25.15 0.03
N GLY A 101 -6.62 -25.49 0.85
CA GLY A 101 -7.32 -24.53 1.69
C GLY A 101 -6.48 -24.03 2.87
N LYS A 102 -7.09 -23.18 3.71
CA LYS A 102 -6.42 -22.47 4.83
C LYS A 102 -5.75 -23.37 5.88
N ASP A 103 -6.06 -24.66 5.92
CA ASP A 103 -5.40 -25.60 6.85
C ASP A 103 -4.43 -26.58 6.15
N GLY A 104 -4.13 -26.37 4.85
CA GLY A 104 -3.03 -27.04 4.17
C GLY A 104 -1.71 -26.28 4.39
N ALA A 105 -0.65 -26.97 4.82
CA ALA A 105 0.65 -26.35 5.09
C ALA A 105 1.83 -27.25 4.68
N ALA A 106 2.91 -26.64 4.21
CA ALA A 106 4.16 -27.28 3.80
C ALA A 106 5.09 -27.54 5.00
N TRP A 107 4.72 -28.50 5.85
CA TRP A 107 5.46 -28.83 7.08
C TRP A 107 6.58 -29.84 6.85
N ALA A 108 7.65 -29.76 7.66
CA ALA A 108 8.65 -30.79 7.96
C ALA A 108 8.88 -31.87 6.88
N GLN A 109 9.46 -31.47 5.74
CA GLN A 109 9.86 -32.38 4.68
C GLN A 109 11.22 -33.03 4.91
N GLN A 110 11.46 -34.21 4.32
CA GLN A 110 12.80 -34.78 4.18
C GLN A 110 13.10 -35.23 2.76
N VAL A 111 14.30 -34.89 2.28
CA VAL A 111 14.83 -35.35 1.00
C VAL A 111 15.90 -36.42 1.22
N VAL A 112 15.80 -37.52 0.46
CA VAL A 112 16.79 -38.59 0.43
C VAL A 112 17.17 -38.94 -0.99
N LYS A 113 18.45 -39.22 -1.22
CA LYS A 113 18.97 -39.67 -2.52
C LYS A 113 18.97 -41.21 -2.59
N ARG A 114 18.49 -41.75 -3.71
CA ARG A 114 18.65 -43.18 -4.06
C ARG A 114 18.77 -43.33 -5.56
N ASP A 115 19.72 -44.16 -6.01
CA ASP A 115 19.91 -44.54 -7.42
C ASP A 115 19.96 -43.35 -8.39
N GLY A 116 20.58 -42.24 -7.96
CA GLY A 116 20.75 -41.02 -8.76
C GLY A 116 19.52 -40.10 -8.81
N LYS A 117 18.45 -40.41 -8.06
CA LYS A 117 17.25 -39.58 -7.92
C LYS A 117 17.11 -39.07 -6.49
N TYR A 118 16.34 -38.00 -6.34
CA TYR A 118 16.06 -37.36 -5.06
C TYR A 118 14.57 -37.47 -4.76
N TYR A 119 14.24 -37.95 -3.57
CA TYR A 119 12.87 -38.22 -3.14
C TYR A 119 12.55 -37.34 -1.94
N LEU A 120 11.58 -36.45 -2.11
CA LEU A 120 11.07 -35.56 -1.06
C LEU A 120 9.82 -36.18 -0.46
N TYR A 121 9.87 -36.51 0.83
CA TYR A 121 8.74 -36.97 1.61
C TYR A 121 8.22 -35.79 2.43
N ALA A 122 6.91 -35.58 2.40
CA ALA A 122 6.29 -34.48 3.12
C ALA A 122 4.95 -34.89 3.73
N PRO A 123 4.60 -34.37 4.91
CA PRO A 123 3.26 -34.42 5.43
C PRO A 123 2.37 -33.46 4.63
N ILE A 124 1.29 -33.99 4.09
CA ILE A 124 0.38 -33.27 3.22
C ILE A 124 -1.04 -33.57 3.68
N ARG A 125 -1.83 -32.52 3.88
CA ARG A 125 -3.24 -32.66 4.18
C ARG A 125 -3.97 -33.23 2.96
N ILE A 126 -4.67 -34.34 3.15
CA ILE A 126 -5.39 -35.01 2.07
C ILE A 126 -6.81 -34.42 1.95
N LYS A 127 -7.29 -34.14 0.73
CA LYS A 127 -8.67 -33.65 0.50
C LYS A 127 -9.71 -34.55 1.19
N GLY A 128 -10.51 -33.96 2.09
CA GLY A 128 -11.58 -34.66 2.82
C GLY A 128 -11.09 -35.64 3.91
N LYS A 129 -9.80 -35.62 4.26
CA LYS A 129 -9.19 -36.42 5.33
C LYS A 129 -8.29 -35.53 6.21
N ALA A 130 -7.59 -36.15 7.16
CA ALA A 130 -6.56 -35.50 7.97
C ALA A 130 -5.22 -35.46 7.19
N TRP A 131 -4.13 -35.94 7.79
CA TRP A 131 -2.79 -35.92 7.20
C TRP A 131 -2.40 -37.25 6.56
N GLY A 132 -1.57 -37.18 5.54
CA GLY A 132 -0.86 -38.32 4.96
C GLY A 132 0.54 -37.93 4.52
N ILE A 133 1.35 -38.92 4.16
CA ILE A 133 2.70 -38.68 3.67
C ILE A 133 2.67 -38.74 2.13
N GLY A 134 3.05 -37.64 1.49
CA GLY A 134 3.30 -37.56 0.05
C GLY A 134 4.76 -37.84 -0.29
N VAL A 135 5.02 -38.26 -1.53
CA VAL A 135 6.39 -38.40 -2.06
C VAL A 135 6.48 -37.74 -3.44
N ALA A 136 7.46 -36.85 -3.58
CA ALA A 136 7.82 -36.22 -4.85
C ALA A 136 9.23 -36.63 -5.27
N VAL A 137 9.53 -36.61 -6.56
CA VAL A 137 10.81 -37.03 -7.13
C VAL A 137 11.42 -35.94 -8.02
N SER A 138 12.74 -35.84 -7.99
CA SER A 138 13.52 -35.02 -8.91
C SER A 138 14.79 -35.73 -9.39
N ASP A 139 15.29 -35.32 -10.54
CA ASP A 139 16.61 -35.71 -11.06
C ASP A 139 17.74 -34.78 -10.56
N SER A 140 17.38 -33.73 -9.81
CA SER A 140 18.30 -32.74 -9.24
C SER A 140 18.05 -32.58 -7.73
N PRO A 141 19.08 -32.38 -6.89
CA PRO A 141 18.87 -32.08 -5.48
C PRO A 141 18.10 -30.77 -5.30
N THR A 142 18.26 -29.80 -6.18
CA THR A 142 17.59 -28.50 -6.06
C THR A 142 16.20 -28.47 -6.69
N GLY A 143 15.69 -29.62 -7.15
CA GLY A 143 14.42 -29.70 -7.84
C GLY A 143 14.47 -29.19 -9.30
N PRO A 144 13.32 -28.79 -9.86
CA PRO A 144 11.99 -28.86 -9.24
C PRO A 144 11.58 -30.31 -8.96
N PHE A 145 10.88 -30.54 -7.86
CA PHE A 145 10.29 -31.85 -7.55
C PHE A 145 8.89 -31.97 -8.14
N LYS A 146 8.53 -33.19 -8.54
CA LYS A 146 7.21 -33.52 -9.08
C LYS A 146 6.57 -34.62 -8.25
N ASP A 147 5.27 -34.53 -7.98
CA ASP A 147 4.54 -35.60 -7.31
C ASP A 147 4.76 -36.93 -8.05
N ALA A 148 5.32 -37.90 -7.35
CA ALA A 148 5.73 -39.17 -7.94
C ALA A 148 4.57 -40.15 -8.11
N LEU A 149 3.45 -39.92 -7.42
CA LEU A 149 2.33 -40.85 -7.33
C LEU A 149 1.01 -40.28 -7.85
N GLY A 150 0.81 -38.96 -7.76
CA GLY A 150 -0.50 -38.34 -7.96
C GLY A 150 -1.50 -38.65 -6.82
N THR A 151 -1.03 -39.23 -5.72
CA THR A 151 -1.77 -39.56 -4.49
C THR A 151 -0.81 -39.65 -3.31
N TYR A 152 -1.34 -39.74 -2.08
CA TYR A 152 -0.54 -39.99 -0.87
C TYR A 152 0.08 -41.41 -0.89
N LEU A 153 1.30 -41.52 -0.37
CA LEU A 153 1.99 -42.79 -0.12
C LEU A 153 1.39 -43.50 1.11
N ILE A 154 1.14 -42.74 2.18
CA ILE A 154 0.57 -43.24 3.45
C ILE A 154 -0.66 -42.42 3.83
N ASP A 155 -1.77 -43.09 4.15
CA ASP A 155 -2.92 -42.49 4.85
C ASP A 155 -2.67 -42.61 6.36
N ALA A 156 -2.15 -41.55 6.97
CA ALA A 156 -1.61 -41.59 8.33
C ALA A 156 -2.54 -40.97 9.39
N GLY A 157 -3.67 -40.37 8.98
CA GLY A 157 -4.61 -39.75 9.91
C GLY A 157 -4.02 -38.51 10.59
N TRP A 158 -4.40 -38.25 11.84
CA TRP A 158 -3.93 -37.06 12.58
C TRP A 158 -2.47 -37.14 13.03
N GLU A 159 -1.89 -38.33 13.04
CA GLU A 159 -0.50 -38.57 13.45
C GLU A 159 0.47 -38.51 12.24
N GLY A 160 -0.04 -38.16 11.05
CA GLY A 160 0.66 -38.19 9.77
C GLY A 160 1.59 -37.03 9.48
N ILE A 161 2.45 -36.67 10.44
CA ILE A 161 3.39 -35.56 10.32
C ILE A 161 4.86 -36.02 10.46
N ASP A 162 5.76 -35.15 10.03
CA ASP A 162 7.22 -35.24 10.20
C ASP A 162 7.82 -36.57 9.71
N PRO A 163 7.72 -36.88 8.41
CA PRO A 163 8.33 -38.07 7.85
C PRO A 163 9.86 -38.00 7.95
N THR A 164 10.47 -39.14 8.31
CA THR A 164 11.91 -39.35 8.17
C THR A 164 12.26 -40.63 7.43
N VAL A 165 13.24 -40.54 6.53
CA VAL A 165 13.64 -41.65 5.65
C VAL A 165 15.14 -41.90 5.71
N TYR A 166 15.51 -43.18 5.84
CA TYR A 166 16.89 -43.62 5.77
C TYR A 166 17.00 -44.87 4.90
N VAL A 167 17.99 -44.89 4.01
CA VAL A 167 18.38 -46.07 3.23
C VAL A 167 19.54 -46.74 3.95
N ASP A 168 19.31 -47.94 4.48
CA ASP A 168 20.32 -48.69 5.24
C ASP A 168 21.39 -49.29 4.32
N ASP A 169 22.51 -49.73 4.92
CA ASP A 169 23.67 -50.29 4.23
C ASP A 169 23.34 -51.54 3.40
N ASP A 170 22.25 -52.24 3.73
CA ASP A 170 21.75 -53.41 3.00
C ASP A 170 20.80 -53.06 1.84
N GLY A 171 20.52 -51.76 1.64
CA GLY A 171 19.61 -51.24 0.63
C GLY A 171 18.14 -51.17 1.06
N GLN A 172 17.77 -51.68 2.24
CA GLN A 172 16.43 -51.51 2.77
C GLN A 172 16.20 -50.07 3.21
N ALA A 173 15.18 -49.42 2.65
CA ALA A 173 14.78 -48.09 3.10
C ALA A 173 13.64 -48.18 4.12
N TYR A 174 13.69 -47.32 5.14
CA TYR A 174 12.67 -47.22 6.17
C TYR A 174 12.11 -45.80 6.18
N LEU A 175 10.78 -45.69 6.26
CA LEU A 175 10.07 -44.43 6.46
C LEU A 175 9.42 -44.48 7.83
N TYR A 176 9.75 -43.51 8.68
CA TYR A 176 9.14 -43.24 9.99
C TYR A 176 8.33 -41.95 9.95
N TRP A 177 7.32 -41.81 10.80
CA TRP A 177 6.55 -40.57 11.01
C TRP A 177 5.77 -40.66 12.32
N GLY A 178 5.27 -39.54 12.87
CA GLY A 178 4.34 -39.63 14.01
C GLY A 178 4.34 -38.51 15.05
N ASN A 179 3.15 -38.14 15.51
CA ASN A 179 2.90 -37.35 16.73
C ASN A 179 1.58 -37.83 17.41
N PRO A 180 1.56 -38.26 18.69
CA PRO A 180 2.71 -38.56 19.55
C PRO A 180 3.16 -40.03 19.46
N ASN A 181 2.54 -40.84 18.60
CA ASN A 181 2.93 -42.24 18.39
C ASN A 181 3.83 -42.35 17.17
N LEU A 182 4.90 -43.11 17.28
CA LEU A 182 5.88 -43.30 16.21
C LEU A 182 5.54 -44.54 15.38
N HIS A 183 5.39 -44.35 14.07
CA HIS A 183 5.06 -45.39 13.10
C HIS A 183 6.19 -45.61 12.11
N TYR A 184 6.22 -46.77 11.46
CA TYR A 184 7.14 -47.02 10.35
C TYR A 184 6.64 -48.05 9.34
N VAL A 185 7.22 -47.98 8.15
CA VAL A 185 7.12 -48.98 7.08
C VAL A 185 8.50 -49.31 6.51
N LYS A 186 8.58 -50.43 5.79
CA LYS A 186 9.67 -50.72 4.86
C LYS A 186 9.30 -50.20 3.48
N LEU A 187 10.08 -49.27 2.95
CA LEU A 187 9.91 -48.82 1.56
C LEU A 187 10.43 -49.91 0.60
N ASN A 188 9.79 -50.03 -0.55
CA ASN A 188 10.31 -50.84 -1.65
C ASN A 188 11.49 -50.11 -2.32
N GLU A 189 12.24 -50.82 -3.17
CA GLU A 189 13.41 -50.26 -3.85
C GLU A 189 13.08 -49.04 -4.72
N ASP A 190 11.84 -48.88 -5.16
CA ASP A 190 11.36 -47.76 -5.98
C ASP A 190 11.21 -46.43 -5.22
N MET A 191 11.27 -46.46 -3.88
CA MET A 191 11.07 -45.34 -2.96
C MET A 191 9.69 -44.67 -3.03
N ILE A 192 8.79 -45.16 -3.88
CA ILE A 192 7.45 -44.59 -4.07
C ILE A 192 6.35 -45.59 -3.70
N SER A 193 6.72 -46.74 -3.14
CA SER A 193 5.81 -47.70 -2.55
C SER A 193 6.42 -48.32 -1.29
N TYR A 194 5.60 -48.98 -0.48
CA TYR A 194 6.04 -49.70 0.71
C TYR A 194 5.57 -51.16 0.70
N ASP A 195 6.20 -51.99 1.51
CA ASP A 195 5.84 -53.40 1.67
C ASP A 195 4.48 -53.51 2.36
N MET A 196 3.44 -53.68 1.56
CA MET A 196 2.05 -53.84 2.03
C MET A 196 1.82 -55.14 2.80
N GLU A 197 2.65 -56.18 2.61
CA GLU A 197 2.55 -57.44 3.37
C GLU A 197 3.14 -57.26 4.78
N TYR A 198 4.23 -56.50 4.89
CA TYR A 198 4.78 -56.06 6.17
C TYR A 198 3.84 -55.09 6.89
N GLY A 199 3.26 -54.13 6.15
CA GLY A 199 2.27 -53.18 6.67
C GLY A 199 2.87 -52.06 7.52
N ILE A 200 1.97 -51.24 8.08
CA ILE A 200 2.31 -50.12 8.97
C ILE A 200 2.47 -50.66 10.39
N HIS A 201 3.60 -50.36 11.02
CA HIS A 201 3.91 -50.73 12.39
C HIS A 201 3.97 -49.51 13.31
N THR A 202 3.22 -49.56 14.41
CA THR A 202 3.33 -48.59 15.51
C THR A 202 4.30 -49.11 16.56
N LEU A 203 5.22 -48.27 17.03
CA LEU A 203 6.16 -48.62 18.10
C LEU A 203 5.50 -48.51 19.48
N ASP A 204 5.95 -49.36 20.41
CA ASP A 204 5.56 -49.26 21.81
C ASP A 204 6.23 -48.05 22.49
N MET A 205 5.45 -46.99 22.72
CA MET A 205 5.90 -45.74 23.33
C MET A 205 6.10 -45.87 24.85
N THR A 206 7.21 -46.50 25.25
CA THR A 206 7.58 -46.70 26.67
C THR A 206 8.59 -45.66 27.17
N THR A 207 8.62 -45.42 28.48
CA THR A 207 9.60 -44.51 29.10
C THR A 207 11.05 -45.02 29.01
N ASP A 208 11.25 -46.34 29.01
CA ASP A 208 12.57 -46.95 28.80
C ASP A 208 13.08 -46.70 27.36
N ALA A 209 12.17 -46.67 26.39
CA ALA A 209 12.49 -46.46 24.98
C ALA A 209 12.66 -44.99 24.63
N PHE A 210 11.86 -44.08 25.22
CA PHE A 210 11.76 -42.68 24.76
C PHE A 210 11.82 -41.62 25.86
N GLY A 211 12.20 -42.00 27.09
CA GLY A 211 12.32 -41.09 28.23
C GLY A 211 11.00 -40.88 28.96
N GLU A 212 11.08 -40.38 30.19
CA GLU A 212 9.91 -40.08 31.04
C GLU A 212 9.42 -38.65 30.79
N GLY A 213 8.19 -38.53 30.30
CA GLY A 213 7.45 -37.26 30.16
C GLY A 213 6.38 -37.10 31.24
N ASP A 214 5.40 -36.23 31.01
CA ASP A 214 4.32 -35.94 31.97
C ASP A 214 3.28 -37.08 32.03
N GLY A 215 3.65 -38.19 32.70
CA GLY A 215 2.81 -39.37 32.90
C GLY A 215 2.77 -40.35 31.71
N LYS A 216 3.62 -40.15 30.70
CA LYS A 216 3.77 -40.98 29.48
C LYS A 216 5.24 -40.95 28.99
N ALA A 217 5.55 -41.66 27.90
CA ALA A 217 6.82 -41.49 27.21
C ALA A 217 7.01 -40.04 26.73
N ALA A 218 8.25 -39.54 26.75
CA ALA A 218 8.53 -38.13 26.47
C ALA A 218 8.47 -37.76 24.98
N TYR A 219 8.58 -38.72 24.05
CA TYR A 219 8.48 -38.46 22.61
C TYR A 219 7.24 -37.64 22.25
N GLN A 220 7.43 -36.61 21.41
CA GLN A 220 6.37 -35.71 20.98
C GLN A 220 6.17 -35.75 19.45
N GLU A 221 7.17 -35.44 18.65
CA GLU A 221 7.08 -35.37 17.17
C GLU A 221 8.46 -35.46 16.49
N GLY A 222 8.63 -34.94 15.27
CA GLY A 222 9.92 -34.67 14.61
C GLY A 222 10.95 -35.80 14.63
N PRO A 223 10.61 -37.05 14.30
CA PRO A 223 11.58 -38.14 14.33
C PRO A 223 12.68 -37.90 13.30
N TRP A 224 13.94 -38.12 13.67
CA TRP A 224 15.08 -38.14 12.77
C TRP A 224 15.82 -39.47 12.89
N PHE A 225 15.63 -40.34 11.90
CA PHE A 225 16.12 -41.71 11.89
C PHE A 225 17.36 -41.85 11.02
N TYR A 226 18.45 -42.40 11.58
CA TYR A 226 19.65 -42.71 10.83
C TYR A 226 20.48 -43.80 11.51
N LYS A 227 21.51 -44.29 10.81
CA LYS A 227 22.48 -45.26 11.33
C LYS A 227 23.89 -44.69 11.30
N ARG A 228 24.66 -45.01 12.35
CA ARG A 228 26.09 -44.72 12.44
C ARG A 228 26.81 -45.86 13.17
N ASN A 229 27.92 -46.35 12.60
CA ASN A 229 28.80 -47.37 13.21
C ASN A 229 28.03 -48.58 13.80
N ASN A 230 27.14 -49.19 13.00
CA ASN A 230 26.26 -50.33 13.37
C ASN A 230 25.20 -50.05 14.45
N LYS A 231 24.95 -48.79 14.81
CA LYS A 231 23.90 -48.39 15.75
C LYS A 231 22.90 -47.48 15.05
N TYR A 232 21.63 -47.69 15.34
CA TYR A 232 20.54 -46.83 14.85
C TYR A 232 20.21 -45.78 15.89
N TYR A 233 19.92 -44.58 15.43
CA TYR A 233 19.61 -43.40 16.22
C TYR A 233 18.24 -42.88 15.81
N MET A 234 17.46 -42.48 16.80
CA MET A 234 16.23 -41.72 16.64
C MET A 234 16.40 -40.45 17.46
N VAL A 235 16.58 -39.30 16.81
CA VAL A 235 16.62 -37.99 17.47
C VAL A 235 15.25 -37.36 17.31
N TYR A 236 14.71 -36.74 18.37
CA TYR A 236 13.33 -36.26 18.36
C TYR A 236 13.09 -35.19 19.42
N PRO A 237 12.16 -34.25 19.17
CA PRO A 237 11.57 -33.41 20.20
C PRO A 237 10.81 -34.25 21.23
N ALA A 238 11.15 -34.04 22.48
CA ALA A 238 10.53 -34.64 23.65
C ALA A 238 9.85 -33.55 24.50
N ILE A 239 8.86 -33.93 25.30
CA ILE A 239 8.10 -33.02 26.16
C ILE A 239 8.03 -33.55 27.60
N ALA A 240 8.40 -32.70 28.56
CA ALA A 240 8.28 -32.95 29.99
C ALA A 240 8.27 -31.62 30.75
N GLY A 241 7.54 -31.54 31.87
CA GLY A 241 7.55 -30.34 32.72
C GLY A 241 6.98 -29.09 32.06
N GLY A 242 6.14 -29.25 31.02
CA GLY A 242 5.46 -28.15 30.33
C GLY A 242 6.22 -27.46 29.18
N GLY A 243 7.35 -28.02 28.72
CA GLY A 243 8.08 -27.51 27.55
C GLY A 243 8.77 -28.61 26.73
N GLU A 244 9.07 -28.32 25.46
CA GLU A 244 9.78 -29.23 24.57
C GLU A 244 11.31 -29.16 24.78
N PHE A 245 12.03 -30.21 24.41
CA PHE A 245 13.49 -30.28 24.38
C PHE A 245 13.93 -31.36 23.38
N MET A 246 15.17 -31.31 22.90
CA MET A 246 15.70 -32.33 22.00
C MET A 246 16.22 -33.53 22.79
N ALA A 247 15.84 -34.74 22.38
CA ALA A 247 16.33 -35.98 22.95
C ALA A 247 16.68 -37.00 21.86
N TYR A 248 17.27 -38.13 22.27
CA TYR A 248 17.51 -39.23 21.35
C TYR A 248 17.38 -40.60 22.01
N SER A 249 17.20 -41.61 21.17
CA SER A 249 17.21 -43.03 21.51
C SER A 249 18.09 -43.81 20.54
N THR A 250 18.56 -44.98 20.99
CA THR A 250 19.39 -45.87 20.16
C THR A 250 18.85 -47.29 20.11
N SER A 251 19.20 -48.01 19.05
CA SER A 251 18.85 -49.41 18.85
C SER A 251 19.97 -50.14 18.10
N ASP A 252 20.04 -51.46 18.27
CA ASP A 252 20.94 -52.33 17.50
C ASP A 252 20.31 -52.80 16.16
N GLY A 253 19.00 -52.56 15.97
CA GLY A 253 18.27 -52.82 14.73
C GLY A 253 17.42 -51.61 14.29
N PRO A 254 17.05 -51.54 13.01
CA PRO A 254 16.35 -50.37 12.46
C PRO A 254 14.98 -50.15 13.09
N THR A 255 14.35 -51.22 13.60
CA THR A 255 12.98 -51.20 14.13
C THR A 255 12.90 -51.35 15.66
N GLY A 256 14.01 -51.13 16.37
CA GLY A 256 14.12 -51.36 17.81
C GLY A 256 14.65 -52.75 18.21
N PRO A 257 14.60 -53.11 19.51
CA PRO A 257 14.05 -52.32 20.60
C PRO A 257 14.85 -51.04 20.86
N TRP A 258 14.14 -49.94 21.08
CA TRP A 258 14.72 -48.63 21.34
C TRP A 258 15.08 -48.47 22.81
N LYS A 259 16.15 -47.72 23.08
CA LYS A 259 16.60 -47.35 24.41
C LYS A 259 16.90 -45.86 24.48
N TYR A 260 16.29 -45.18 25.45
CA TYR A 260 16.50 -43.75 25.69
C TYR A 260 17.97 -43.42 25.95
N GLY A 261 18.47 -42.42 25.22
CA GLY A 261 19.86 -41.96 25.25
C GLY A 261 20.08 -40.71 26.10
N GLY A 262 19.05 -39.89 26.31
CA GLY A 262 19.12 -38.65 27.08
C GLY A 262 18.64 -37.42 26.32
N GLU A 263 18.52 -36.32 27.05
CA GLU A 263 18.36 -34.96 26.49
C GLU A 263 19.68 -34.49 25.89
N ILE A 264 19.61 -33.84 24.72
CA ILE A 264 20.77 -33.31 24.01
C ILE A 264 20.70 -31.80 23.78
N MET A 265 19.54 -31.16 23.96
CA MET A 265 19.40 -29.69 23.88
C MET A 265 18.09 -29.24 24.56
N ASN A 266 18.14 -28.22 25.42
CA ASN A 266 16.93 -27.65 26.04
C ASN A 266 16.23 -26.62 25.15
N SER A 267 15.00 -26.21 25.47
CA SER A 267 14.28 -25.13 24.76
C SER A 267 14.49 -23.72 25.31
N ASP A 268 15.19 -23.57 26.44
CA ASP A 268 15.38 -22.27 27.09
C ASP A 268 16.05 -21.27 26.15
N GLY A 269 15.43 -20.10 25.99
CA GLY A 269 15.98 -19.00 25.19
C GLY A 269 15.83 -19.15 23.67
N LEU A 270 15.10 -20.16 23.17
CA LEU A 270 14.85 -20.34 21.74
C LEU A 270 13.96 -19.26 21.12
N ASN A 271 13.11 -18.59 21.92
CA ASN A 271 12.01 -17.76 21.42
C ASN A 271 11.08 -18.51 20.42
N SER A 272 10.99 -19.83 20.59
CA SER A 272 10.10 -20.73 19.84
C SER A 272 9.59 -21.78 20.82
N TYR A 273 8.32 -22.14 20.70
CA TYR A 273 7.74 -23.24 21.49
C TYR A 273 8.26 -24.60 21.02
N THR A 274 8.30 -24.80 19.70
CA THR A 274 8.76 -26.06 19.10
C THR A 274 10.27 -26.06 18.87
N ILE A 275 10.84 -27.26 18.81
CA ILE A 275 12.19 -27.55 18.33
C ILE A 275 12.10 -28.72 17.33
N HIS A 276 12.94 -28.79 16.29
CA HIS A 276 12.92 -29.88 15.31
C HIS A 276 14.35 -30.28 14.88
N PRO A 277 14.72 -31.57 14.87
CA PRO A 277 16.08 -31.99 14.56
C PRO A 277 16.32 -32.20 13.06
N GLY A 278 17.57 -31.97 12.66
CA GLY A 278 18.19 -32.56 11.49
C GLY A 278 19.64 -32.92 11.83
N VAL A 279 20.08 -34.16 11.57
CA VAL A 279 21.47 -34.59 11.88
C VAL A 279 22.16 -35.05 10.61
N ALA A 280 23.37 -34.51 10.37
CA ALA A 280 24.20 -34.90 9.24
C ALA A 280 25.68 -35.03 9.63
N ASP A 281 26.33 -36.05 9.09
CA ASP A 281 27.80 -36.16 9.07
C ASP A 281 28.31 -35.55 7.76
N PHE A 282 29.13 -34.51 7.83
CA PHE A 282 29.67 -33.81 6.65
C PHE A 282 31.16 -33.51 6.84
N LYS A 283 31.97 -33.89 5.83
CA LYS A 283 33.44 -33.70 5.79
C LYS A 283 34.18 -34.15 7.06
N GLY A 284 33.68 -35.19 7.73
CA GLY A 284 34.30 -35.76 8.93
C GLY A 284 33.85 -35.14 10.26
N HIS A 285 32.91 -34.21 10.21
CA HIS A 285 32.27 -33.55 11.35
C HIS A 285 30.80 -33.98 11.45
N SER A 286 30.20 -33.85 12.64
CA SER A 286 28.81 -34.21 12.90
C SER A 286 28.04 -32.97 13.36
N TYR A 287 26.87 -32.74 12.78
CA TYR A 287 26.08 -31.52 12.98
C TYR A 287 24.67 -31.81 13.45
N LEU A 288 24.16 -31.00 14.37
CA LEU A 288 22.75 -30.92 14.74
C LEU A 288 22.19 -29.59 14.25
N PHE A 289 21.26 -29.67 13.30
CA PHE A 289 20.42 -28.56 12.87
C PHE A 289 19.14 -28.52 13.72
N TYR A 290 18.69 -27.31 14.04
CA TYR A 290 17.49 -27.03 14.81
C TYR A 290 16.93 -25.67 14.42
N HIS A 291 15.73 -25.30 14.90
CA HIS A 291 15.18 -23.96 14.69
C HIS A 291 15.01 -23.17 15.98
N THR A 292 14.92 -21.85 15.83
CA THR A 292 14.77 -20.82 16.87
C THR A 292 13.83 -19.73 16.38
N GLY A 293 13.34 -18.82 17.23
CA GLY A 293 12.68 -17.58 16.82
C GLY A 293 13.63 -16.38 16.91
N TRP A 294 14.87 -16.51 16.44
CA TRP A 294 15.96 -15.57 16.75
C TRP A 294 16.15 -14.42 15.76
N LEU A 295 15.59 -14.51 14.56
CA LEU A 295 15.58 -13.40 13.61
C LEU A 295 14.70 -12.23 14.12
N PRO A 296 14.93 -10.98 13.65
CA PRO A 296 14.13 -9.83 14.05
C PRO A 296 12.64 -10.00 13.72
N GLY A 297 11.76 -9.97 14.71
CA GLY A 297 10.32 -10.26 14.53
C GLY A 297 9.96 -11.76 14.62
N GLY A 298 10.96 -12.61 14.85
CA GLY A 298 10.81 -14.05 14.98
C GLY A 298 10.09 -14.50 16.26
N GLY A 299 9.52 -15.70 16.21
CA GLY A 299 8.75 -16.32 17.28
C GLY A 299 8.39 -17.77 16.96
N SER A 300 7.45 -18.36 17.69
CA SER A 300 7.00 -19.75 17.47
C SER A 300 6.44 -20.02 16.07
N PHE A 301 5.96 -18.99 15.35
CA PHE A 301 5.35 -19.12 14.01
C PHE A 301 6.15 -18.42 12.91
N THR A 302 7.35 -17.94 13.26
CA THR A 302 8.31 -17.25 12.38
C THR A 302 9.71 -17.66 12.82
N ARG A 303 10.06 -18.91 12.51
CA ARG A 303 11.27 -19.58 13.02
C ARG A 303 12.46 -19.38 12.08
N SER A 304 13.63 -19.79 12.53
CA SER A 304 14.92 -19.61 11.86
C SER A 304 15.89 -20.73 12.21
N VAL A 305 16.47 -21.37 11.20
CA VAL A 305 17.36 -22.52 11.37
C VAL A 305 18.73 -22.10 11.92
N CYS A 306 19.25 -22.91 12.83
CA CYS A 306 20.56 -22.83 13.46
C CYS A 306 21.25 -24.19 13.38
N VAL A 307 22.56 -24.20 13.61
CA VAL A 307 23.38 -25.43 13.59
C VAL A 307 24.43 -25.42 14.71
N GLU A 308 24.66 -26.59 15.30
CA GLU A 308 25.76 -26.86 16.23
C GLU A 308 26.59 -28.06 15.76
N GLU A 309 27.91 -28.02 15.96
CA GLU A 309 28.79 -29.17 15.75
C GLU A 309 28.90 -29.97 17.05
N PHE A 310 28.92 -31.29 16.94
CA PHE A 310 29.21 -32.15 18.07
C PHE A 310 30.11 -33.32 17.71
N LYS A 311 30.62 -33.98 18.75
CA LYS A 311 31.37 -35.24 18.62
C LYS A 311 30.67 -36.29 19.44
N TYR A 312 30.32 -37.41 18.80
CA TYR A 312 29.86 -38.59 19.52
C TYR A 312 30.91 -39.03 20.54
N ASN A 313 30.45 -39.42 21.73
CA ASN A 313 31.30 -40.07 22.72
C ASN A 313 31.79 -41.43 22.19
N GLU A 314 32.85 -41.98 22.80
CA GLU A 314 33.45 -43.25 22.38
C GLU A 314 32.45 -44.42 22.38
N ASP A 315 31.43 -44.39 23.23
CA ASP A 315 30.37 -45.40 23.33
C ASP A 315 29.21 -45.19 22.33
N GLY A 316 29.29 -44.15 21.50
CA GLY A 316 28.29 -43.76 20.54
C GLY A 316 27.17 -42.87 21.11
N THR A 317 27.25 -42.42 22.36
CA THR A 317 26.28 -41.45 22.89
C THR A 317 26.46 -40.05 22.30
N ILE A 318 25.37 -39.27 22.23
CA ILE A 318 25.37 -37.89 21.77
C ILE A 318 25.50 -36.99 23.02
N PRO A 319 26.45 -36.05 23.06
CA PRO A 319 26.58 -35.14 24.19
C PRO A 319 25.43 -34.12 24.21
N PHE A 320 25.20 -33.52 25.37
CA PHE A 320 24.37 -32.31 25.46
C PHE A 320 25.08 -31.14 24.76
N MET A 321 24.32 -30.35 24.01
CA MET A 321 24.77 -29.19 23.25
C MET A 321 24.06 -27.92 23.74
N ASP A 322 24.85 -26.89 23.98
CA ASP A 322 24.34 -25.54 24.18
C ASP A 322 24.05 -24.89 22.82
N LYS A 323 23.16 -23.91 22.83
CA LYS A 323 22.78 -23.12 21.66
C LYS A 323 23.69 -21.90 21.57
N THR A 324 24.26 -21.64 20.40
CA THR A 324 25.20 -20.53 20.20
C THR A 324 24.70 -19.55 19.15
N ARG A 325 25.08 -18.27 19.29
CA ARG A 325 24.87 -17.25 18.25
C ARG A 325 26.01 -17.29 17.23
N GLU A 326 27.15 -17.82 17.64
CA GLU A 326 28.33 -18.00 16.83
C GLU A 326 28.10 -19.07 15.76
N GLY A 327 27.47 -20.21 16.09
CA GLY A 327 27.29 -21.33 15.17
C GLY A 327 28.55 -22.16 15.00
N VAL A 328 28.71 -22.81 13.85
CA VAL A 328 29.82 -23.77 13.59
C VAL A 328 31.02 -23.11 12.94
N GLU A 329 32.21 -23.67 13.17
CA GLU A 329 33.42 -23.29 12.43
C GLU A 329 33.35 -23.78 10.98
N ALA A 330 34.00 -23.05 10.07
CA ALA A 330 34.09 -23.49 8.68
C ALA A 330 34.93 -24.77 8.54
N VAL A 331 34.46 -25.72 7.73
CA VAL A 331 35.20 -26.96 7.45
C VAL A 331 36.22 -26.83 6.32
N GLU A 332 36.12 -25.78 5.52
CA GLU A 332 37.11 -25.39 4.51
C GLU A 332 37.01 -23.90 4.20
N ASN A 333 38.02 -23.34 3.53
CA ASN A 333 37.97 -21.97 3.03
C ASN A 333 37.23 -21.91 1.69
N LEU A 334 36.56 -20.79 1.44
CA LEU A 334 35.98 -20.49 0.15
C LEU A 334 37.07 -20.07 -0.85
N ASP A 335 37.04 -20.64 -2.06
CA ASP A 335 37.95 -20.31 -3.16
C ASP A 335 37.38 -19.14 -4.00
N PRO A 336 37.92 -17.91 -3.87
CA PRO A 336 37.40 -16.72 -4.56
C PRO A 336 37.60 -16.75 -6.07
N TYR A 337 38.40 -17.70 -6.58
CA TYR A 337 38.74 -17.79 -8.00
C TYR A 337 37.81 -18.73 -8.79
N LYS A 338 36.77 -19.26 -8.13
CA LYS A 338 35.64 -19.91 -8.77
C LYS A 338 34.52 -18.91 -8.97
N LEU A 339 33.64 -19.21 -9.92
CA LEU A 339 32.39 -18.46 -10.05
C LEU A 339 31.52 -18.82 -8.84
N THR A 340 31.04 -17.80 -8.13
CA THR A 340 30.21 -17.95 -6.94
C THR A 340 28.95 -17.13 -7.11
N GLU A 341 27.80 -17.73 -6.84
CA GLU A 341 26.51 -17.03 -6.92
C GLU A 341 26.45 -15.93 -5.85
N ALA A 342 25.84 -14.79 -6.16
CA ALA A 342 25.74 -13.64 -5.26
C ALA A 342 24.88 -13.95 -4.02
N GLU A 343 23.94 -14.89 -4.15
CA GLU A 343 23.14 -15.45 -3.07
C GLU A 343 23.89 -16.49 -2.21
N THR A 344 25.21 -16.64 -2.38
CA THR A 344 26.08 -17.37 -1.45
C THR A 344 26.57 -16.42 -0.37
N MET A 345 26.07 -16.58 0.86
CA MET A 345 26.35 -15.64 1.94
C MET A 345 26.44 -16.33 3.30
N ALA A 346 27.22 -15.74 4.21
CA ALA A 346 27.22 -16.07 5.63
C ALA A 346 26.27 -15.14 6.41
N SER A 347 26.26 -13.86 6.06
CA SER A 347 25.30 -12.88 6.61
C SER A 347 25.03 -11.75 5.62
N GLN A 348 24.00 -10.96 5.91
CA GLN A 348 23.54 -9.90 5.02
C GLN A 348 22.85 -8.77 5.78
N LYS A 349 22.71 -7.62 5.11
CA LYS A 349 21.88 -6.50 5.56
C LYS A 349 21.02 -5.96 4.41
N GLY A 350 19.72 -5.88 4.66
CA GLY A 350 18.72 -5.24 3.79
C GLY A 350 18.33 -6.00 2.52
N ILE A 351 18.96 -7.15 2.25
CA ILE A 351 18.77 -7.88 0.99
C ILE A 351 18.01 -9.19 1.17
N ARG A 352 17.40 -9.65 0.08
CA ARG A 352 16.81 -10.99 -0.03
C ARG A 352 17.08 -11.50 -1.45
N PRO A 353 17.67 -12.71 -1.62
CA PRO A 353 17.83 -13.31 -2.93
C PRO A 353 16.48 -13.75 -3.46
N LEU A 354 16.23 -13.53 -4.75
CA LEU A 354 14.95 -13.80 -5.40
C LEU A 354 15.17 -14.48 -6.75
N GLU A 355 14.24 -15.36 -7.12
CA GLU A 355 14.21 -15.98 -8.45
C GLU A 355 13.82 -14.92 -9.51
N CYS A 356 14.56 -14.86 -10.62
CA CYS A 356 14.21 -14.02 -11.77
C CYS A 356 13.38 -14.81 -12.79
N GLU A 357 12.74 -14.11 -13.72
CA GLU A 357 11.83 -14.73 -14.71
C GLU A 357 12.52 -15.74 -15.62
N ASP A 358 13.82 -15.59 -15.87
CA ASP A 358 14.62 -16.51 -16.68
C ASP A 358 15.19 -17.70 -15.88
N GLY A 359 14.83 -17.82 -14.60
CA GLY A 359 15.15 -18.96 -13.73
C GLY A 359 16.46 -18.85 -12.95
N ARG A 360 17.21 -17.74 -13.08
CA ARG A 360 18.35 -17.47 -12.18
C ARG A 360 17.87 -17.03 -10.79
N ILE A 361 18.78 -16.99 -9.84
CA ILE A 361 18.56 -16.36 -8.54
C ILE A 361 19.54 -15.19 -8.46
N ALA A 362 19.07 -14.04 -8.01
CA ALA A 362 19.90 -12.86 -7.85
C ALA A 362 19.63 -12.17 -6.52
N VAL A 363 20.62 -11.43 -6.03
CA VAL A 363 20.43 -10.45 -4.98
C VAL A 363 19.76 -9.22 -5.61
N LYS A 364 18.51 -8.96 -5.22
CA LYS A 364 17.65 -7.88 -5.72
C LYS A 364 17.24 -6.92 -4.61
N ASN A 365 16.58 -5.82 -4.97
CA ASN A 365 16.11 -4.76 -4.07
C ASN A 365 17.26 -4.12 -3.26
N ILE A 366 18.46 -4.07 -3.84
CA ILE A 366 19.66 -3.53 -3.21
C ILE A 366 19.49 -2.01 -3.03
N GLN A 367 19.67 -1.52 -1.80
CA GLN A 367 19.67 -0.11 -1.46
C GLN A 367 21.06 0.37 -1.00
N ASP A 368 21.21 1.68 -0.85
CA ASP A 368 22.44 2.28 -0.30
C ASP A 368 22.71 1.78 1.14
N GLY A 369 23.92 1.27 1.36
CA GLY A 369 24.38 0.77 2.67
C GLY A 369 24.00 -0.68 2.98
N ASP A 370 23.36 -1.38 2.05
CA ASP A 370 23.15 -2.83 2.13
C ASP A 370 24.44 -3.61 1.88
N TYR A 371 24.51 -4.86 2.33
CA TYR A 371 25.66 -5.71 2.05
C TYR A 371 25.35 -7.21 2.02
N VAL A 372 26.24 -7.94 1.33
CA VAL A 372 26.43 -9.38 1.49
C VAL A 372 27.81 -9.65 2.10
N LYS A 373 27.87 -10.52 3.11
CA LYS A 373 29.10 -11.01 3.73
C LYS A 373 29.35 -12.47 3.37
N VAL A 374 30.59 -12.78 3.01
CA VAL A 374 31.10 -14.15 2.78
C VAL A 374 32.28 -14.41 3.70
N ASN A 375 32.25 -15.53 4.44
CA ASN A 375 33.27 -15.87 5.43
C ASN A 375 34.43 -16.69 4.83
N ASN A 376 35.62 -16.57 5.42
CA ASN A 376 36.79 -17.42 5.13
C ASN A 376 37.19 -17.55 3.65
N VAL A 377 37.22 -16.43 2.94
CA VAL A 377 37.66 -16.36 1.55
C VAL A 377 39.19 -16.39 1.47
N ASP A 378 39.77 -17.41 0.82
CA ASP A 378 41.22 -17.61 0.74
C ASP A 378 41.82 -17.09 -0.58
N PHE A 379 42.40 -15.89 -0.51
CA PHE A 379 43.11 -15.26 -1.62
C PHE A 379 44.56 -15.77 -1.81
N GLY A 380 45.04 -16.67 -0.95
CA GLY A 380 46.40 -17.19 -0.99
C GLY A 380 47.50 -16.12 -0.84
N GLU A 381 48.76 -16.51 -0.99
CA GLU A 381 49.90 -15.60 -0.82
C GLU A 381 50.04 -14.56 -1.95
N LYS A 382 49.55 -14.87 -3.15
CA LYS A 382 49.63 -13.94 -4.30
C LYS A 382 48.57 -12.85 -4.26
N GLY A 383 47.42 -13.17 -3.70
CA GLY A 383 46.27 -12.29 -3.63
C GLY A 383 45.47 -12.15 -4.93
N ALA A 384 44.37 -11.41 -4.86
CA ALA A 384 43.53 -11.08 -6.01
C ALA A 384 43.99 -9.79 -6.73
N ALA A 385 43.85 -9.77 -8.05
CA ALA A 385 44.12 -8.63 -8.91
C ALA A 385 42.85 -8.00 -9.50
N MET A 386 41.77 -8.76 -9.61
CA MET A 386 40.53 -8.31 -10.25
C MET A 386 39.32 -8.98 -9.60
N PHE A 387 38.21 -8.26 -9.57
CA PHE A 387 36.89 -8.74 -9.21
C PHE A 387 35.96 -8.55 -10.41
N THR A 388 35.12 -9.54 -10.68
CA THR A 388 34.09 -9.51 -11.73
C THR A 388 32.76 -9.90 -11.13
N ALA A 389 31.68 -9.21 -11.50
CA ALA A 389 30.33 -9.56 -11.10
C ALA A 389 29.35 -9.44 -12.28
N GLY A 390 28.40 -10.36 -12.36
CA GLY A 390 27.25 -10.29 -13.26
C GLY A 390 26.18 -9.38 -12.65
N VAL A 391 25.91 -8.24 -13.28
CA VAL A 391 25.02 -7.20 -12.76
C VAL A 391 23.94 -6.79 -13.75
N ALA A 392 22.78 -6.37 -13.25
CA ALA A 392 21.71 -5.76 -14.03
C ALA A 392 21.21 -4.49 -13.34
N CYS A 393 20.95 -3.43 -14.09
CA CYS A 393 20.47 -2.15 -13.58
C CYS A 393 19.37 -1.64 -14.52
N GLY A 394 18.15 -1.52 -13.98
CA GLY A 394 16.97 -1.19 -14.76
C GLY A 394 16.59 0.29 -14.84
N ALA A 395 17.16 1.13 -13.98
CA ALA A 395 17.02 2.59 -13.94
C ALA A 395 15.78 3.19 -14.64
N GLU A 396 14.80 3.61 -13.86
CA GLU A 396 13.54 4.19 -14.31
C GLU A 396 13.59 5.72 -14.38
N SER A 397 14.48 6.36 -13.61
CA SER A 397 14.67 7.83 -13.60
C SER A 397 16.08 8.25 -14.05
N MET A 398 16.28 9.55 -14.28
CA MET A 398 17.61 10.14 -14.52
C MET A 398 18.53 10.08 -13.30
N GLU A 399 17.95 10.01 -12.10
CA GLU A 399 18.69 9.94 -10.84
C GLU A 399 19.17 8.50 -10.58
N GLN A 400 18.42 7.51 -11.05
CA GLN A 400 18.82 6.10 -11.01
C GLN A 400 19.86 5.82 -12.09
N LYS A 401 21.15 5.87 -11.74
CA LYS A 401 22.28 5.69 -12.68
C LYS A 401 23.11 4.44 -12.37
N GLY A 402 22.62 3.60 -11.46
CA GLY A 402 23.33 2.47 -10.88
C GLY A 402 24.02 2.88 -9.57
N GLY A 403 25.15 2.27 -9.26
CA GLY A 403 25.86 2.52 -8.01
C GLY A 403 27.22 1.82 -7.98
N ASN A 404 27.67 1.41 -6.80
CA ASN A 404 28.94 0.69 -6.68
C ASN A 404 28.83 -0.53 -5.78
N ILE A 405 29.62 -1.55 -6.10
CA ILE A 405 29.96 -2.65 -5.19
C ILE A 405 31.35 -2.36 -4.61
N GLU A 406 31.41 -1.97 -3.36
CA GLU A 406 32.65 -1.86 -2.60
C GLU A 406 33.06 -3.24 -2.05
N ILE A 407 34.30 -3.63 -2.30
CA ILE A 407 34.86 -4.90 -1.81
C ILE A 407 35.72 -4.59 -0.60
N ARG A 408 35.26 -5.00 0.58
CA ARG A 408 35.91 -4.72 1.86
C ARG A 408 36.29 -6.00 2.58
N LEU A 409 37.42 -5.98 3.28
CA LEU A 409 37.90 -7.11 4.06
C LEU A 409 37.59 -6.93 5.54
N ASP A 410 37.20 -8.03 6.18
CA ASP A 410 37.04 -8.25 7.62
C ASP A 410 35.88 -7.51 8.33
N SER A 411 35.42 -6.36 7.81
CA SER A 411 34.23 -5.65 8.32
C SER A 411 33.53 -4.80 7.24
N GLU A 412 32.27 -4.39 7.51
CA GLU A 412 31.48 -3.47 6.66
C GLU A 412 32.22 -2.15 6.37
N ASP A 413 33.00 -1.65 7.32
CA ASP A 413 33.85 -0.45 7.20
C ASP A 413 35.35 -0.78 7.02
N GLY A 414 35.64 -2.05 6.73
CA GLY A 414 36.98 -2.61 6.68
C GLY A 414 37.81 -2.13 5.50
N LYS A 415 38.96 -2.79 5.28
CA LYS A 415 39.90 -2.37 4.23
C LYS A 415 39.25 -2.49 2.85
N LEU A 416 38.98 -1.36 2.21
CA LEU A 416 38.54 -1.30 0.82
C LEU A 416 39.67 -1.76 -0.10
N VAL A 417 39.44 -2.85 -0.85
CA VAL A 417 40.42 -3.43 -1.78
C VAL A 417 40.05 -3.25 -3.25
N GLY A 418 38.80 -2.90 -3.54
CA GLY A 418 38.31 -2.53 -4.87
C GLY A 418 36.92 -1.93 -4.81
N THR A 419 36.53 -1.21 -5.87
CA THR A 419 35.18 -0.67 -6.06
C THR A 419 34.76 -0.94 -7.50
N LEU A 420 33.66 -1.66 -7.68
CA LEU A 420 33.09 -1.94 -8.99
C LEU A 420 31.96 -0.94 -9.27
N PRO A 421 32.16 0.04 -10.16
CA PRO A 421 31.05 0.88 -10.61
C PRO A 421 30.11 0.05 -11.48
N VAL A 422 28.81 0.18 -11.22
CA VAL A 422 27.71 -0.44 -11.96
C VAL A 422 26.89 0.68 -12.56
N SER A 423 26.87 0.77 -13.88
CA SER A 423 26.01 1.72 -14.62
C SER A 423 24.77 1.02 -15.15
N TYR A 424 23.82 1.79 -15.68
CA TYR A 424 22.64 1.27 -16.37
C TYR A 424 23.01 0.21 -17.42
N THR A 425 22.37 -0.96 -17.33
CA THR A 425 22.67 -2.10 -18.21
C THR A 425 21.66 -2.29 -19.33
N GLY A 426 20.53 -1.58 -19.28
CA GLY A 426 19.43 -1.69 -20.24
C GLY A 426 18.13 -2.26 -19.70
N GLY A 427 18.07 -2.60 -18.41
CA GLY A 427 16.90 -3.20 -17.80
C GLY A 427 17.26 -4.12 -16.63
N TRP A 428 16.27 -4.41 -15.78
CA TRP A 428 16.42 -5.32 -14.64
C TRP A 428 16.76 -6.76 -15.04
N ASP A 429 16.48 -7.13 -16.29
CA ASP A 429 16.79 -8.46 -16.86
C ASP A 429 17.92 -8.42 -17.91
N VAL A 430 18.61 -7.28 -18.05
CA VAL A 430 19.72 -7.13 -19.00
C VAL A 430 21.05 -7.25 -18.24
N TRP A 431 21.57 -8.45 -18.20
CA TRP A 431 22.77 -8.80 -17.42
C TRP A 431 24.07 -8.51 -18.17
N GLN A 432 25.04 -7.92 -17.46
CA GLN A 432 26.39 -7.64 -17.96
C GLN A 432 27.44 -8.05 -16.93
N ASP A 433 28.54 -8.66 -17.38
CA ASP A 433 29.71 -8.88 -16.55
C ASP A 433 30.54 -7.59 -16.45
N LYS A 434 30.70 -7.06 -15.24
CA LYS A 434 31.52 -5.88 -14.97
C LYS A 434 32.72 -6.24 -14.12
N ALA A 435 33.88 -5.65 -14.42
CA ALA A 435 35.12 -5.93 -13.73
C ALA A 435 35.73 -4.68 -13.08
N THR A 436 36.49 -4.86 -11.99
CA THR A 436 37.30 -3.81 -11.36
C THR A 436 38.61 -4.39 -10.85
N ASN A 437 39.63 -3.55 -10.69
CA ASN A 437 40.90 -3.98 -10.12
C ASN A 437 40.79 -4.16 -8.59
N VAL A 438 41.54 -5.11 -8.07
CA VAL A 438 41.63 -5.40 -6.63
C VAL A 438 43.08 -5.29 -6.20
N THR A 439 43.33 -4.64 -5.06
CA THR A 439 44.68 -4.51 -4.51
C THR A 439 44.71 -4.83 -3.02
N GLY A 440 45.64 -5.71 -2.64
CA GLY A 440 45.93 -6.00 -1.22
C GLY A 440 44.92 -6.94 -0.54
N ALA A 441 44.24 -7.79 -1.29
CA ALA A 441 43.52 -8.95 -0.78
C ALA A 441 44.42 -10.19 -0.91
N GLU A 442 45.05 -10.61 0.19
CA GLU A 442 46.02 -11.72 0.29
C GLU A 442 45.71 -12.49 1.58
N GLY A 443 45.86 -13.82 1.59
CA GLY A 443 45.50 -14.66 2.74
C GLY A 443 43.98 -14.86 2.88
N VAL A 444 43.55 -15.24 4.08
CA VAL A 444 42.15 -15.60 4.39
C VAL A 444 41.45 -14.42 5.05
N HIS A 445 40.29 -14.02 4.51
CA HIS A 445 39.51 -12.88 4.98
C HIS A 445 38.01 -13.15 4.89
N ASP A 446 37.24 -12.52 5.78
CA ASP A 446 35.82 -12.29 5.50
C ASP A 446 35.71 -11.17 4.47
N VAL A 447 34.80 -11.30 3.50
CA VAL A 447 34.62 -10.33 2.41
C VAL A 447 33.21 -9.75 2.49
N TYR A 448 33.14 -8.43 2.54
CA TYR A 448 31.92 -7.65 2.46
C TYR A 448 31.79 -7.04 1.08
N PHE A 449 30.69 -7.32 0.41
CA PHE A 449 30.23 -6.61 -0.78
C PHE A 449 29.23 -5.55 -0.31
N VAL A 450 29.71 -4.32 -0.11
CA VAL A 450 28.89 -3.20 0.37
C VAL A 450 28.36 -2.44 -0.85
N TYR A 451 27.05 -2.27 -0.92
CA TYR A 451 26.39 -1.59 -2.01
C TYR A 451 26.20 -0.12 -1.68
N THR A 452 26.56 0.77 -2.61
CA THR A 452 26.51 2.23 -2.39
C THR A 452 25.90 2.96 -3.58
N GLY A 453 25.13 4.01 -3.31
CA GLY A 453 24.46 4.84 -4.32
C GLY A 453 24.08 6.21 -3.78
N ASP A 454 23.82 7.17 -4.66
CA ASP A 454 23.46 8.56 -4.31
C ASP A 454 21.99 8.91 -4.62
N HIS A 455 21.15 7.89 -4.84
CA HIS A 455 19.73 8.03 -5.12
C HIS A 455 18.90 7.06 -4.28
N GLU A 456 17.60 7.39 -4.14
CA GLU A 456 16.63 6.49 -3.51
C GLU A 456 16.17 5.39 -4.48
N GLY A 457 15.71 4.26 -3.94
CA GLY A 457 15.25 3.10 -4.72
C GLY A 457 16.33 2.05 -4.98
N GLU A 458 15.97 1.01 -5.75
CA GLU A 458 16.88 -0.10 -6.07
C GLU A 458 18.05 0.38 -6.95
N LEU A 459 19.28 0.05 -6.54
CA LEU A 459 20.50 0.47 -7.25
C LEU A 459 20.77 -0.39 -8.49
N PHE A 460 20.87 -1.70 -8.28
CA PHE A 460 21.16 -2.72 -9.28
C PHE A 460 20.90 -4.11 -8.66
N GLN A 461 21.03 -5.16 -9.46
CA GLN A 461 20.95 -6.56 -9.05
C GLN A 461 22.28 -7.25 -9.32
N VAL A 462 22.60 -8.27 -8.52
CA VAL A 462 23.84 -9.05 -8.65
C VAL A 462 23.49 -10.53 -8.70
N ASP A 463 23.98 -11.22 -9.73
CA ASP A 463 23.72 -12.65 -10.00
C ASP A 463 24.87 -13.50 -9.48
N ASN A 464 26.10 -13.13 -9.82
CA ASN A 464 27.29 -13.90 -9.47
C ASN A 464 28.53 -13.00 -9.36
N TRP A 465 29.59 -13.56 -8.80
CA TRP A 465 30.89 -12.90 -8.69
C TRP A 465 32.06 -13.88 -8.76
N LYS A 466 33.24 -13.33 -9.07
CA LYS A 466 34.51 -14.07 -9.15
C LYS A 466 35.71 -13.12 -9.02
N PHE A 467 36.75 -13.55 -8.30
CA PHE A 467 38.06 -12.90 -8.35
C PHE A 467 38.99 -13.56 -9.37
N THR A 468 40.05 -12.84 -9.75
CA THR A 468 41.18 -13.38 -10.53
C THR A 468 42.46 -13.24 -9.73
N GLU A 469 43.22 -14.33 -9.63
CA GLU A 469 44.52 -14.36 -8.93
C GLU A 469 45.51 -13.39 -9.60
N LYS A 470 46.35 -12.75 -8.79
CA LYS A 470 47.36 -11.81 -9.25
C LYS A 470 48.45 -12.50 -10.07
N GLY A 471 48.65 -12.02 -11.29
CA GLY A 471 49.71 -12.43 -12.21
C GLY A 471 51.06 -11.77 -11.92
N GLU A 472 52.14 -12.39 -12.39
CA GLU A 472 53.51 -11.85 -12.25
C GLU A 472 53.82 -10.75 -13.25
N ALA A 473 53.14 -10.75 -14.41
CA ALA A 473 53.31 -9.79 -15.48
C ALA A 473 52.12 -8.84 -15.51
N ARG A 474 52.38 -7.58 -15.90
CA ARG A 474 51.34 -6.57 -16.16
C ARG A 474 50.75 -6.81 -17.56
N GLU A 475 49.64 -7.51 -17.63
CA GLU A 475 48.89 -7.77 -18.88
C GLU A 475 47.47 -7.23 -18.77
N LEU A 476 46.92 -6.69 -19.87
CA LEU A 476 45.56 -6.15 -19.86
C LEU A 476 44.55 -7.31 -19.70
N ALA A 477 43.82 -7.31 -18.57
CA ALA A 477 42.87 -8.37 -18.23
C ALA A 477 41.45 -8.03 -18.70
N ALA A 478 40.99 -6.81 -18.38
CA ALA A 478 39.63 -6.32 -18.68
C ALA A 478 39.60 -4.80 -18.86
N LEU A 479 38.48 -4.30 -19.37
CA LEU A 479 38.10 -2.90 -19.32
C LEU A 479 36.89 -2.74 -18.40
N ASN A 480 36.78 -1.57 -17.78
CA ASN A 480 35.56 -1.11 -17.15
C ASN A 480 35.22 0.24 -17.77
N ALA A 481 34.20 0.26 -18.62
CA ALA A 481 33.60 1.44 -19.18
C ALA A 481 32.36 1.80 -18.36
N SER A 482 32.24 3.06 -17.96
CA SER A 482 31.12 3.60 -17.20
C SER A 482 30.70 4.96 -17.75
N VAL A 483 29.46 5.34 -17.44
CA VAL A 483 28.92 6.68 -17.72
C VAL A 483 28.18 7.19 -16.49
N ASP A 484 28.35 8.47 -16.18
CA ASP A 484 27.70 9.08 -15.01
C ASP A 484 26.21 9.34 -15.26
N VAL A 485 25.86 9.71 -16.49
CA VAL A 485 24.49 9.99 -16.92
C VAL A 485 24.22 9.20 -18.19
N TYR A 486 23.34 8.19 -18.10
CA TYR A 486 22.98 7.35 -19.25
C TYR A 486 21.81 7.92 -20.06
N LYS A 487 20.94 8.75 -19.46
CA LYS A 487 19.81 9.42 -20.13
C LYS A 487 20.20 10.84 -20.55
N LEU A 488 20.15 11.12 -21.84
CA LEU A 488 20.49 12.42 -22.43
C LEU A 488 19.27 13.06 -23.10
N SER A 489 19.27 14.40 -23.17
CA SER A 489 18.34 15.14 -24.02
C SER A 489 18.83 15.16 -25.48
N ASP A 490 17.92 15.16 -26.44
CA ASP A 490 18.21 15.42 -27.85
C ASP A 490 18.43 16.92 -28.17
N THR A 491 18.14 17.81 -27.22
CA THR A 491 18.17 19.27 -27.39
C THR A 491 19.38 19.86 -26.67
N ALA A 492 20.19 20.67 -27.37
CA ALA A 492 21.41 21.27 -26.83
C ALA A 492 21.25 22.70 -26.27
N GLU A 493 20.04 23.29 -26.37
CA GLU A 493 19.72 24.65 -25.92
C GLU A 493 18.64 24.63 -24.83
N GLY A 494 18.45 25.76 -24.14
CA GLY A 494 17.44 25.85 -23.07
C GLY A 494 17.78 25.04 -21.81
N ALA A 495 16.78 24.81 -20.96
CA ALA A 495 16.94 24.06 -19.71
C ALA A 495 17.27 22.57 -19.95
N ALA A 496 16.62 21.97 -20.95
CA ALA A 496 16.90 20.60 -21.42
C ALA A 496 18.36 20.44 -21.90
N GLY A 497 18.95 21.47 -22.49
CA GLY A 497 20.34 21.52 -22.95
C GLY A 497 21.40 21.13 -21.91
N LYS A 498 21.12 21.33 -20.62
CA LYS A 498 21.99 20.88 -19.51
C LYS A 498 22.23 19.37 -19.52
N TYR A 499 21.26 18.61 -20.02
CA TYR A 499 21.24 17.14 -20.02
C TYR A 499 21.59 16.55 -21.39
N ASN A 500 21.98 17.38 -22.36
CA ASN A 500 22.36 16.90 -23.68
C ASN A 500 23.68 16.12 -23.69
N LYS A 501 24.54 16.28 -22.66
CA LYS A 501 25.90 15.77 -22.68
C LYS A 501 26.27 14.99 -21.42
N THR A 502 27.16 14.02 -21.61
CA THR A 502 27.81 13.24 -20.56
C THR A 502 29.22 12.85 -21.01
N ALA A 503 30.00 12.21 -20.14
CA ALA A 503 31.32 11.70 -20.47
C ALA A 503 31.44 10.22 -20.09
N LEU A 504 32.10 9.45 -20.94
CA LEU A 504 32.51 8.09 -20.65
C LEU A 504 33.80 8.11 -19.85
N THR A 505 33.93 7.18 -18.92
CA THR A 505 35.20 6.84 -18.27
C THR A 505 35.55 5.40 -18.60
N VAL A 506 36.80 5.13 -18.98
CA VAL A 506 37.26 3.77 -19.27
C VAL A 506 38.54 3.47 -18.50
N LYS A 507 38.47 2.50 -17.59
CA LYS A 507 39.62 1.99 -16.86
C LYS A 507 40.10 0.68 -17.46
N ALA A 508 41.39 0.63 -17.78
CA ALA A 508 42.11 -0.60 -18.06
C ALA A 508 42.49 -1.29 -16.76
N ILE A 509 42.13 -2.57 -16.63
CA ILE A 509 42.42 -3.42 -15.46
C ILE A 509 43.48 -4.43 -15.86
N TYR A 510 44.56 -4.50 -15.09
CA TYR A 510 45.71 -5.36 -15.39
C TYR A 510 45.77 -6.56 -14.45
N SER A 511 46.33 -7.66 -14.94
CA SER A 511 46.50 -8.92 -14.20
C SER A 511 47.40 -8.81 -12.96
N ASP A 512 48.18 -7.74 -12.81
CA ASP A 512 48.99 -7.48 -11.62
C ASP A 512 48.22 -6.69 -10.53
N GLY A 513 46.93 -6.40 -10.76
CA GLY A 513 46.04 -5.66 -9.86
C GLY A 513 46.08 -4.15 -10.04
N SER A 514 46.97 -3.63 -10.90
CA SER A 514 46.97 -2.22 -11.24
C SER A 514 45.81 -1.86 -12.17
N SER A 515 45.41 -0.59 -12.15
CA SER A 515 44.50 -0.02 -13.14
C SER A 515 45.04 1.31 -13.67
N GLU A 516 44.58 1.69 -14.87
CA GLU A 516 44.95 2.92 -15.56
C GLU A 516 43.70 3.51 -16.22
N ASP A 517 43.51 4.82 -16.10
CA ASP A 517 42.53 5.54 -16.90
C ASP A 517 43.04 5.64 -18.35
N VAL A 518 42.33 4.98 -19.27
CA VAL A 518 42.68 4.91 -20.69
C VAL A 518 41.63 5.59 -21.56
N THR A 519 40.76 6.42 -20.97
CA THR A 519 39.63 7.09 -21.63
C THR A 519 40.02 7.77 -22.95
N ASP A 520 41.13 8.50 -22.98
CA ASP A 520 41.63 9.20 -24.17
C ASP A 520 42.36 8.30 -25.21
N GLN A 521 42.52 7.00 -24.91
CA GLN A 521 43.25 6.02 -25.72
C GLN A 521 42.35 4.95 -26.34
N VAL A 522 41.07 4.96 -25.98
CA VAL A 522 40.07 3.98 -26.37
C VAL A 522 39.44 4.34 -27.71
N GLU A 523 39.12 3.32 -28.50
CA GLU A 523 38.27 3.46 -29.68
C GLU A 523 36.81 3.14 -29.31
N PHE A 524 35.90 4.06 -29.60
CA PHE A 524 34.48 3.89 -29.32
C PHE A 524 33.69 3.59 -30.60
N THR A 525 32.82 2.58 -30.54
CA THR A 525 31.82 2.28 -31.58
C THR A 525 30.42 2.31 -30.99
N MET A 526 29.39 2.49 -31.83
CA MET A 526 28.00 2.63 -31.40
C MET A 526 27.09 1.76 -32.24
N ASP A 527 26.10 1.12 -31.61
CA ASP A 527 25.07 0.35 -32.31
C ASP A 527 23.71 0.49 -31.60
N PRO A 528 22.67 1.04 -32.26
CA PRO A 528 22.70 1.68 -33.59
C PRO A 528 23.46 3.02 -33.61
N GLU A 529 24.04 3.37 -34.76
CA GLU A 529 24.66 4.68 -34.99
C GLU A 529 23.61 5.81 -35.10
N GLY A 530 24.01 7.05 -34.77
CA GLY A 530 23.21 8.26 -35.01
C GLY A 530 22.32 8.72 -33.85
N ILE A 531 22.16 7.90 -32.81
CA ILE A 531 21.43 8.26 -31.58
C ILE A 531 22.19 9.32 -30.76
N VAL A 532 23.51 9.13 -30.62
CA VAL A 532 24.42 10.08 -29.95
C VAL A 532 25.57 10.48 -30.87
N GLU A 533 26.27 11.55 -30.51
CA GLU A 533 27.53 11.99 -31.10
C GLU A 533 28.66 11.87 -30.10
N LEU A 534 29.78 11.30 -30.55
CA LEU A 534 31.01 11.17 -29.75
C LEU A 534 32.06 12.17 -30.22
N ASN A 535 32.64 12.92 -29.27
CA ASN A 535 33.83 13.73 -29.48
C ASN A 535 34.89 13.35 -28.44
N GLY A 536 35.69 12.34 -28.78
CA GLY A 536 36.49 11.62 -27.77
C GLY A 536 35.55 10.82 -26.86
N ALA A 537 35.68 11.00 -25.55
CA ALA A 537 34.81 10.38 -24.55
C ALA A 537 33.56 11.21 -24.19
N GLU A 538 33.43 12.43 -24.71
CA GLU A 538 32.20 13.23 -24.55
C GLU A 538 31.11 12.66 -25.46
N VAL A 539 29.96 12.33 -24.87
CA VAL A 539 28.76 11.83 -25.54
C VAL A 539 27.71 12.93 -25.53
N SER A 540 27.14 13.27 -26.70
CA SER A 540 26.06 14.24 -26.84
C SER A 540 24.83 13.59 -27.46
N GLY A 541 23.63 13.80 -26.91
CA GLY A 541 22.37 13.31 -27.48
C GLY A 541 22.06 13.96 -28.83
N LYS A 542 21.56 13.18 -29.79
CA LYS A 542 21.19 13.64 -31.14
C LYS A 542 19.78 13.27 -31.56
N THR A 543 19.37 12.03 -31.33
CA THR A 543 18.08 11.52 -31.78
C THR A 543 17.54 10.58 -30.72
N ILE A 544 16.27 10.77 -30.36
CA ILE A 544 15.58 9.94 -29.37
C ILE A 544 15.71 8.46 -29.74
N GLY A 545 16.12 7.65 -28.77
CA GLY A 545 16.41 6.23 -28.94
C GLY A 545 17.51 5.77 -28.00
N GLU A 546 17.96 4.53 -28.18
CA GLU A 546 18.97 3.90 -27.33
C GLU A 546 20.13 3.42 -28.19
N THR A 547 21.36 3.51 -27.67
CA THR A 547 22.55 3.01 -28.36
C THR A 547 23.55 2.42 -27.38
N MET A 548 24.12 1.28 -27.77
CA MET A 548 25.18 0.63 -27.03
C MET A 548 26.53 1.16 -27.50
N ILE A 549 27.26 1.84 -26.61
CA ILE A 549 28.62 2.31 -26.87
C ILE A 549 29.61 1.23 -26.45
N THR A 550 30.41 0.73 -27.38
CA THR A 550 31.47 -0.26 -27.12
C THR A 550 32.82 0.44 -27.06
N ALA A 551 33.49 0.37 -25.91
CA ALA A 551 34.83 0.87 -25.67
C ALA A 551 35.85 -0.23 -25.95
N SER A 552 36.77 -0.02 -26.90
CA SER A 552 37.80 -0.98 -27.30
C SER A 552 39.21 -0.48 -27.01
N TYR A 553 40.02 -1.29 -26.32
CA TYR A 553 41.43 -0.99 -26.04
C TYR A 553 42.28 -2.27 -26.00
N GLN A 554 43.32 -2.31 -26.84
CA GLN A 554 44.26 -3.45 -26.98
C GLN A 554 43.59 -4.84 -27.09
N GLY A 555 42.46 -4.91 -27.80
CA GLY A 555 41.72 -6.17 -28.03
C GLY A 555 40.81 -6.61 -26.88
N LYS A 556 40.61 -5.76 -25.87
CA LYS A 556 39.55 -5.90 -24.86
C LYS A 556 38.45 -4.89 -25.13
N GLU A 557 37.23 -5.26 -24.77
CA GLU A 557 36.03 -4.44 -24.96
C GLU A 557 35.22 -4.41 -23.67
N ASP A 558 34.55 -3.29 -23.41
CA ASP A 558 33.44 -3.19 -22.47
C ASP A 558 32.37 -2.26 -23.05
N LYS A 559 31.13 -2.35 -22.56
CA LYS A 559 29.97 -1.71 -23.16
C LYS A 559 29.22 -0.84 -22.16
N VAL A 560 28.67 0.26 -22.65
CA VAL A 560 27.81 1.17 -21.88
C VAL A 560 26.60 1.51 -22.72
N LEU A 561 25.41 1.38 -22.15
CA LEU A 561 24.18 1.78 -22.82
C LEU A 561 23.87 3.24 -22.51
N VAL A 562 23.53 4.00 -23.55
CA VAL A 562 23.08 5.40 -23.44
C VAL A 562 21.72 5.53 -24.13
N LYS A 563 20.83 6.27 -23.51
CA LYS A 563 19.47 6.55 -23.96
C LYS A 563 19.32 8.05 -24.20
N VAL A 564 18.75 8.43 -25.32
CA VAL A 564 18.36 9.80 -25.62
C VAL A 564 16.83 9.86 -25.56
N VAL A 565 16.30 10.78 -24.76
CA VAL A 565 14.87 10.97 -24.52
C VAL A 565 14.46 12.42 -24.75
N ASP A 566 13.16 12.63 -24.93
CA ASP A 566 12.57 13.94 -24.72
C ASP A 566 12.46 14.20 -23.21
N ILE A 567 13.45 14.89 -22.67
CA ILE A 567 13.55 15.14 -21.23
C ILE A 567 12.46 16.10 -20.73
N GLU A 568 11.90 16.95 -21.59
CA GLU A 568 10.81 17.86 -21.23
C GLU A 568 9.48 17.10 -21.11
N GLU A 569 9.28 16.10 -21.96
CA GLU A 569 8.11 15.22 -21.87
C GLU A 569 8.19 14.27 -20.67
N GLU A 570 9.38 13.89 -20.22
CA GLU A 570 9.55 12.98 -19.08
C GLU A 570 9.64 13.73 -17.73
N TYR A 571 10.28 14.90 -17.66
CA TYR A 571 10.58 15.59 -16.40
C TYR A 571 10.02 17.01 -16.29
N GLY A 572 9.23 17.47 -17.27
CA GLY A 572 8.51 18.73 -17.16
C GLY A 572 7.47 18.68 -16.03
N VAL A 573 7.28 19.81 -15.35
CA VAL A 573 6.14 19.97 -14.43
C VAL A 573 4.86 19.93 -15.27
N GLU A 574 3.95 19.02 -14.94
CA GLU A 574 2.67 18.84 -15.61
C GLU A 574 1.60 19.76 -15.00
N SER A 575 1.52 19.79 -13.67
CA SER A 575 0.50 20.58 -12.96
C SER A 575 0.99 21.06 -11.60
N LEU A 576 0.31 22.08 -11.08
CA LEU A 576 0.51 22.62 -9.74
C LEU A 576 -0.83 22.55 -9.01
N THR A 577 -0.88 21.81 -7.91
CA THR A 577 -2.09 21.61 -7.10
C THR A 577 -1.94 22.31 -5.76
N LEU A 578 -2.89 23.18 -5.42
CA LEU A 578 -2.93 23.83 -4.11
C LEU A 578 -3.67 22.94 -3.11
N SER A 579 -3.31 23.02 -1.83
CA SER A 579 -4.06 22.34 -0.76
C SER A 579 -5.47 22.89 -0.57
N SER A 580 -5.68 24.13 -0.99
CA SER A 580 -6.93 24.87 -0.90
C SER A 580 -6.97 25.90 -2.02
N GLU A 581 -8.10 26.02 -2.70
CA GLU A 581 -8.30 26.97 -3.79
C GLU A 581 -8.69 28.37 -3.29
N SER A 582 -9.11 28.46 -2.02
CA SER A 582 -9.35 29.72 -1.32
C SER A 582 -8.79 29.73 0.10
N VAL A 583 -8.45 30.92 0.60
CA VAL A 583 -8.05 31.14 2.00
C VAL A 583 -8.70 32.40 2.58
N ASN A 584 -9.11 32.31 3.84
CA ASN A 584 -9.63 33.44 4.60
C ASN A 584 -8.55 33.96 5.54
N VAL A 585 -8.23 35.26 5.46
CA VAL A 585 -7.21 35.91 6.29
C VAL A 585 -7.69 37.28 6.75
N ARG A 586 -7.07 37.81 7.80
CA ARG A 586 -7.33 39.18 8.27
C ARG A 586 -6.43 40.17 7.54
N VAL A 587 -6.89 41.42 7.41
CA VAL A 587 -6.01 42.52 6.94
C VAL A 587 -4.71 42.51 7.78
N ASN A 588 -3.56 42.69 7.12
CA ASN A 588 -2.20 42.62 7.67
C ASN A 588 -1.68 41.22 8.07
N GLU A 589 -2.41 40.16 7.77
CA GLU A 589 -1.96 38.78 7.99
C GLU A 589 -1.11 38.26 6.81
N ALA A 590 -0.14 37.39 7.13
CA ALA A 590 0.67 36.70 6.12
C ALA A 590 -0.10 35.48 5.59
N ILE A 591 -0.18 35.34 4.27
CA ILE A 591 -0.87 34.22 3.64
C ILE A 591 0.11 33.07 3.42
N THR A 592 -0.18 31.92 4.02
CA THR A 592 0.59 30.68 3.81
C THR A 592 -0.13 29.83 2.78
N VAL A 593 0.57 29.41 1.74
CA VAL A 593 0.03 28.56 0.68
C VAL A 593 0.83 27.27 0.65
N THR A 594 0.14 26.14 0.67
CA THR A 594 0.76 24.84 0.41
C THR A 594 0.42 24.33 -0.97
N ALA A 595 1.42 23.88 -1.71
CA ALA A 595 1.28 23.45 -3.09
C ALA A 595 2.14 22.22 -3.41
N THR A 596 1.58 21.31 -4.20
CA THR A 596 2.25 20.12 -4.73
C THR A 596 2.36 20.24 -6.24
N ALA A 597 3.59 20.14 -6.76
CA ALA A 597 3.82 20.02 -8.19
C ALA A 597 3.73 18.54 -8.61
N SER A 598 3.04 18.25 -9.70
CA SER A 598 3.05 16.94 -10.36
C SER A 598 3.88 17.02 -11.63
N TYR A 599 4.75 16.04 -11.86
CA TYR A 599 5.63 15.94 -13.03
C TYR A 599 5.06 14.92 -14.01
N LYS A 600 5.37 15.07 -15.31
CA LYS A 600 4.85 14.20 -16.38
C LYS A 600 5.21 12.71 -16.24
N ASN A 601 6.26 12.38 -15.49
CA ASN A 601 6.61 11.00 -15.14
C ASN A 601 5.81 10.44 -13.93
N GLY A 602 4.84 11.19 -13.40
CA GLY A 602 4.01 10.80 -12.25
C GLY A 602 4.62 11.12 -10.88
N ARG A 603 5.84 11.67 -10.81
CA ARG A 603 6.43 12.14 -9.54
C ARG A 603 5.65 13.35 -9.01
N THR A 604 5.57 13.51 -7.70
CA THR A 604 5.05 14.72 -7.04
C THR A 604 6.08 15.34 -6.08
N GLU A 605 5.98 16.64 -5.82
CA GLU A 605 6.89 17.37 -4.92
C GLU A 605 6.16 18.51 -4.19
N ASP A 606 6.38 18.67 -2.88
CA ASP A 606 5.96 19.87 -2.15
C ASP A 606 6.82 21.07 -2.54
N VAL A 607 6.19 22.05 -3.18
CA VAL A 607 6.84 23.24 -3.73
C VAL A 607 6.40 24.52 -3.02
N SER A 608 5.76 24.42 -1.87
CA SER A 608 5.17 25.55 -1.12
C SER A 608 6.14 26.72 -0.92
N ASN A 609 7.42 26.42 -0.64
CA ASN A 609 8.47 27.43 -0.42
C ASN A 609 9.19 27.89 -1.70
N LYS A 610 8.75 27.42 -2.87
CA LYS A 610 9.37 27.67 -4.19
C LYS A 610 8.43 28.43 -5.15
N LEU A 611 7.23 28.77 -4.71
CA LEU A 611 6.20 29.43 -5.50
C LEU A 611 6.60 30.86 -5.90
N GLN A 612 6.20 31.25 -7.10
CA GLN A 612 6.25 32.64 -7.57
C GLN A 612 4.83 33.18 -7.69
N TYR A 613 4.60 34.41 -7.25
CA TYR A 613 3.28 35.05 -7.25
C TYR A 613 3.19 36.12 -8.35
N SER A 614 2.15 36.03 -9.18
CA SER A 614 1.85 36.94 -10.30
C SER A 614 0.35 37.24 -10.40
N ASN A 615 -0.02 38.17 -11.29
CA ASN A 615 -1.41 38.41 -11.69
C ASN A 615 -2.43 38.62 -10.55
N ILE A 616 -2.06 39.39 -9.52
CA ILE A 616 -2.99 39.79 -8.45
C ILE A 616 -4.14 40.62 -9.05
N SER A 617 -5.38 40.16 -8.87
CA SER A 617 -6.56 40.82 -9.45
C SER A 617 -6.87 42.17 -8.80
N ASP A 618 -6.70 42.29 -7.48
CA ASP A 618 -6.83 43.56 -6.75
C ASP A 618 -5.59 43.84 -5.87
N PRO A 619 -4.65 44.68 -6.37
CA PRO A 619 -3.47 45.12 -5.61
C PRO A 619 -3.78 46.03 -4.41
N GLU A 620 -5.02 46.45 -4.19
CA GLU A 620 -5.45 47.11 -2.95
C GLU A 620 -5.83 46.10 -1.86
N VAL A 621 -6.18 44.86 -2.23
CA VAL A 621 -6.53 43.76 -1.32
C VAL A 621 -5.33 42.89 -0.98
N LEU A 622 -4.44 42.59 -1.94
CA LEU A 622 -3.25 41.76 -1.75
C LEU A 622 -1.95 42.45 -2.16
N GLU A 623 -0.85 42.09 -1.51
CA GLU A 623 0.49 42.48 -1.93
C GLU A 623 1.51 41.34 -1.80
N VAL A 624 2.55 41.36 -2.64
CA VAL A 624 3.70 40.45 -2.52
C VAL A 624 4.90 41.24 -2.01
N LYS A 625 5.44 40.81 -0.86
CA LYS A 625 6.56 41.45 -0.19
C LYS A 625 7.58 40.39 0.22
N ASP A 626 8.84 40.63 -0.12
CA ASP A 626 9.95 39.71 0.17
C ASP A 626 9.70 38.24 -0.28
N GLY A 627 8.97 38.07 -1.40
CA GLY A 627 8.62 36.76 -1.96
C GLY A 627 7.47 36.05 -1.25
N LYS A 628 6.73 36.73 -0.37
CA LYS A 628 5.55 36.20 0.35
C LYS A 628 4.32 37.04 0.06
N LEU A 629 3.16 36.40 0.12
CA LEU A 629 1.85 37.03 -0.10
C LEU A 629 1.27 37.55 1.22
N PHE A 630 0.75 38.78 1.21
CA PHE A 630 0.17 39.45 2.38
C PHE A 630 -1.19 40.08 2.05
N ALA A 631 -2.07 40.09 3.04
CA ALA A 631 -3.34 40.81 3.00
C ALA A 631 -3.14 42.31 3.27
N LYS A 632 -3.56 43.14 2.32
CA LYS A 632 -3.38 44.61 2.33
C LYS A 632 -4.67 45.38 2.61
N GLY A 633 -5.83 44.90 2.15
CA GLY A 633 -7.11 45.61 2.26
C GLY A 633 -8.29 44.64 2.30
N VAL A 634 -9.43 45.09 2.83
CA VAL A 634 -10.65 44.27 2.93
C VAL A 634 -11.23 44.03 1.54
N GLY A 635 -11.61 42.79 1.27
CA GLY A 635 -12.19 42.38 0.00
C GLY A 635 -11.69 41.01 -0.43
N GLN A 636 -12.06 40.62 -1.64
CA GLN A 636 -11.63 39.38 -2.28
C GLN A 636 -10.67 39.72 -3.40
N SER A 637 -9.59 38.96 -3.53
CA SER A 637 -8.67 39.04 -4.67
C SER A 637 -8.14 37.66 -5.01
N THR A 638 -7.87 37.44 -6.30
CA THR A 638 -7.17 36.24 -6.77
C THR A 638 -5.71 36.56 -7.03
N VAL A 639 -4.85 35.55 -6.91
CA VAL A 639 -3.43 35.60 -7.24
C VAL A 639 -3.03 34.33 -7.98
N GLU A 640 -2.20 34.47 -9.00
CA GLU A 640 -1.62 33.33 -9.72
C GLU A 640 -0.32 32.90 -9.04
N LEU A 641 -0.19 31.61 -8.81
CA LEU A 641 1.00 30.95 -8.29
C LEU A 641 1.62 30.13 -9.40
N SER A 642 2.93 30.22 -9.57
CA SER A 642 3.64 29.48 -10.61
C SER A 642 4.88 28.76 -10.06
N TYR A 643 5.18 27.61 -10.66
CA TYR A 643 6.38 26.82 -10.39
C TYR A 643 6.92 26.20 -11.69
N ALA A 644 8.21 26.43 -11.99
CA ALA A 644 8.83 26.09 -13.26
C ALA A 644 9.74 24.84 -13.27
N GLY A 645 9.84 24.11 -12.15
CA GLY A 645 10.74 22.96 -12.05
C GLY A 645 12.18 23.29 -12.49
N GLU A 646 12.95 22.27 -12.87
CA GLU A 646 14.27 22.45 -13.50
C GLU A 646 14.19 22.54 -15.03
N ILE A 647 13.14 21.98 -15.64
CA ILE A 647 12.96 21.85 -17.09
C ILE A 647 11.47 22.07 -17.42
N GLY A 648 11.19 22.64 -18.58
CA GLY A 648 9.84 22.90 -19.06
C GLY A 648 9.29 24.27 -18.68
N ALA A 649 8.01 24.48 -18.97
CA ALA A 649 7.29 25.71 -18.64
C ALA A 649 6.79 25.69 -17.18
N ALA A 650 6.48 26.88 -16.66
CA ALA A 650 5.86 26.98 -15.34
C ALA A 650 4.43 26.43 -15.35
N ALA A 651 4.15 25.49 -14.45
CA ALA A 651 2.78 25.16 -14.10
C ALA A 651 2.23 26.27 -13.20
N THR A 652 0.96 26.60 -13.41
CA THR A 652 0.29 27.69 -12.71
C THR A 652 -0.98 27.19 -12.01
N ALA A 653 -1.30 27.78 -10.87
CA ALA A 653 -2.58 27.63 -10.17
C ALA A 653 -3.06 29.01 -9.71
N ALA A 654 -4.36 29.18 -9.49
CA ALA A 654 -4.92 30.40 -8.93
C ALA A 654 -5.36 30.15 -7.48
N LEU A 655 -5.09 31.10 -6.59
CA LEU A 655 -5.60 31.12 -5.23
C LEU A 655 -6.51 32.33 -5.07
N GLU A 656 -7.72 32.09 -4.56
CA GLU A 656 -8.58 33.14 -4.07
C GLU A 656 -8.24 33.48 -2.61
N VAL A 657 -8.17 34.77 -2.28
CA VAL A 657 -7.95 35.22 -0.91
C VAL A 657 -9.04 36.19 -0.51
N ASN A 658 -9.74 35.80 0.55
CA ASN A 658 -10.79 36.58 1.19
C ASN A 658 -10.21 37.27 2.41
N VAL A 659 -10.13 38.60 2.36
CA VAL A 659 -9.52 39.43 3.40
C VAL A 659 -10.61 40.13 4.21
N THR A 660 -10.67 39.83 5.51
CA THR A 660 -11.68 40.35 6.45
C THR A 660 -11.05 41.22 7.56
N VAL A 661 -11.90 41.86 8.36
CA VAL A 661 -11.52 42.60 9.57
C VAL A 661 -12.27 42.06 10.78
N VAL A 662 -11.70 42.24 11.97
CA VAL A 662 -12.33 41.88 13.24
C VAL A 662 -13.12 43.05 13.78
N ASN A 663 -14.36 42.79 14.19
CA ASN A 663 -15.21 43.76 14.88
C ASN A 663 -14.83 43.82 16.39
N PRO A 664 -14.19 44.90 16.87
CA PRO A 664 -13.76 45.02 18.26
C PRO A 664 -14.91 45.21 19.25
N TYR A 665 -16.11 45.53 18.78
CA TYR A 665 -17.29 45.78 19.60
C TYR A 665 -18.06 44.49 19.92
N ALA A 666 -17.72 43.38 19.25
CA ALA A 666 -18.13 42.04 19.66
C ALA A 666 -17.14 41.47 20.68
N ARG A 667 -17.54 40.42 21.41
CA ARG A 667 -16.62 39.66 22.26
C ARG A 667 -15.58 38.98 21.36
N VAL A 668 -14.31 39.33 21.56
CA VAL A 668 -13.17 38.69 20.89
C VAL A 668 -12.48 37.78 21.88
N GLU A 669 -12.42 36.49 21.58
CA GLU A 669 -11.72 35.51 22.41
C GLU A 669 -10.22 35.83 22.46
N ALA A 670 -9.60 35.72 23.63
CA ALA A 670 -8.24 36.16 23.81
C ALA A 670 -7.23 35.17 23.19
N GLU A 671 -7.62 33.94 22.91
CA GLU A 671 -6.83 32.97 22.15
C GLU A 671 -6.81 33.23 20.64
N ASP A 672 -7.69 34.07 20.11
CA ASP A 672 -7.82 34.39 18.69
C ASP A 672 -6.83 35.48 18.23
N PHE A 673 -5.60 35.43 18.79
CA PHE A 673 -4.50 36.30 18.40
C PHE A 673 -3.80 35.77 17.14
N THR A 674 -3.28 36.70 16.33
CA THR A 674 -2.56 36.40 15.08
C THR A 674 -1.06 36.21 15.27
N ASP A 675 -0.47 36.75 16.34
CA ASP A 675 0.93 36.53 16.70
C ASP A 675 1.14 36.73 18.22
N LYS A 676 2.23 36.18 18.76
CA LYS A 676 2.57 36.33 20.19
C LYS A 676 4.09 36.27 20.42
N HIS A 677 4.51 36.81 21.54
CA HIS A 677 5.87 36.68 22.04
C HIS A 677 5.92 36.19 23.48
N GLY A 678 6.96 35.41 23.76
CA GLY A 678 7.27 34.92 25.08
C GLY A 678 6.41 33.73 25.51
N SER A 679 6.01 33.70 26.78
CA SER A 679 5.54 32.47 27.44
C SER A 679 4.03 32.23 27.35
N VAL A 680 3.28 33.13 26.70
CA VAL A 680 1.82 33.03 26.55
C VAL A 680 1.41 31.68 25.96
N ARG A 681 0.48 31.00 26.64
CA ARG A 681 -0.10 29.72 26.22
C ARG A 681 -1.62 29.81 26.16
N ILE A 682 -2.19 29.10 25.19
CA ILE A 682 -3.62 28.80 25.15
C ILE A 682 -3.86 27.64 26.10
N GLU A 683 -4.79 27.80 27.03
CA GLU A 683 -5.18 26.78 28.00
C GLU A 683 -6.70 26.74 28.14
N LYS A 684 -7.22 25.67 28.75
CA LYS A 684 -8.66 25.50 28.91
C LYS A 684 -9.23 26.51 29.91
N CYS A 685 -10.31 27.18 29.52
CA CYS A 685 -11.02 28.13 30.35
C CYS A 685 -12.20 27.46 31.06
N GLU A 686 -12.31 27.68 32.37
CA GLU A 686 -13.43 27.19 33.20
C GLU A 686 -14.50 28.27 33.47
N ASP A 687 -14.41 29.42 32.80
CA ASP A 687 -15.39 30.51 32.89
C ASP A 687 -16.76 30.12 32.27
N GLU A 688 -17.77 30.95 32.50
CA GLU A 688 -19.09 30.77 31.89
C GLU A 688 -19.02 30.81 30.35
N GLY A 689 -19.41 29.69 29.72
CA GLY A 689 -19.31 29.46 28.27
C GLY A 689 -18.22 28.45 27.86
N GLY A 690 -17.30 28.09 28.76
CA GLY A 690 -16.16 27.22 28.43
C GLY A 690 -15.17 27.89 27.48
N GLY A 691 -14.53 27.10 26.61
CA GLY A 691 -13.56 27.59 25.62
C GLY A 691 -12.11 27.54 26.10
N SER A 692 -11.26 28.39 25.51
CA SER A 692 -9.88 28.55 25.92
C SER A 692 -9.66 29.97 26.49
N ASN A 693 -8.50 30.19 27.09
CA ASN A 693 -8.03 31.49 27.51
C ASN A 693 -6.54 31.59 27.21
N ILE A 694 -6.00 32.80 27.21
CA ILE A 694 -4.55 32.98 27.28
C ILE A 694 -4.10 33.05 28.74
N GLY A 695 -2.99 32.38 29.04
CA GLY A 695 -2.42 32.29 30.38
C GLY A 695 -0.91 32.09 30.36
N THR A 696 -0.32 31.83 31.53
CA THR A 696 1.15 31.78 31.72
C THR A 696 1.86 33.08 31.30
N ILE A 697 1.13 34.21 31.32
CA ILE A 697 1.65 35.52 30.92
C ILE A 697 2.71 35.98 31.92
N VAL A 698 3.90 36.30 31.41
CA VAL A 698 5.01 36.87 32.20
C VAL A 698 5.33 38.31 31.76
N GLU A 699 6.21 38.97 32.51
CA GLU A 699 6.69 40.31 32.17
C GLU A 699 7.34 40.31 30.77
N GLU A 700 6.99 41.31 29.96
CA GLU A 700 7.44 41.54 28.57
C GLU A 700 6.79 40.63 27.50
N ASP A 701 5.85 39.76 27.89
CA ASP A 701 5.01 39.04 26.93
C ASP A 701 4.09 40.00 26.18
N TRP A 702 3.67 39.61 24.96
CA TRP A 702 2.62 40.30 24.23
C TRP A 702 1.85 39.35 23.31
N VAL A 703 0.63 39.75 22.97
CA VAL A 703 -0.18 39.15 21.90
C VAL A 703 -0.64 40.22 20.91
N LYS A 704 -0.67 39.88 19.63
CA LYS A 704 -1.07 40.74 18.51
C LYS A 704 -2.35 40.23 17.89
N TYR A 705 -3.32 41.10 17.70
CA TYR A 705 -4.51 40.84 16.88
C TYR A 705 -4.47 41.75 15.67
N SER A 706 -4.50 41.17 14.47
CA SER A 706 -4.39 41.93 13.22
C SER A 706 -5.77 42.31 12.67
N GLY A 707 -5.86 43.46 12.00
CA GLY A 707 -7.05 43.85 11.23
C GLY A 707 -8.28 44.21 12.07
N ILE A 708 -8.11 44.90 13.20
CA ILE A 708 -9.22 45.34 14.06
C ILE A 708 -9.84 46.63 13.51
N SER A 709 -11.16 46.64 13.24
CA SER A 709 -11.86 47.79 12.65
C SER A 709 -12.60 48.64 13.68
N PHE A 710 -12.12 49.86 13.95
CA PHE A 710 -12.76 50.82 14.86
C PHE A 710 -13.64 51.83 14.12
N ASP A 711 -14.61 51.36 13.34
CA ASP A 711 -15.48 52.21 12.52
C ASP A 711 -16.46 53.08 13.34
N LYS A 712 -16.87 52.62 14.53
CA LYS A 712 -17.83 53.31 15.41
C LYS A 712 -17.19 54.20 16.48
N GLY A 713 -15.86 54.31 16.51
CA GLY A 713 -15.16 54.99 17.60
C GLY A 713 -15.24 54.21 18.92
N THR A 714 -14.52 54.69 19.92
CA THR A 714 -14.17 53.91 21.11
C THR A 714 -14.25 54.76 22.37
N SER A 715 -14.86 54.26 23.43
CA SER A 715 -14.92 54.96 24.73
C SER A 715 -14.25 54.16 25.84
N LYS A 716 -14.37 52.83 25.81
CA LYS A 716 -13.84 51.94 26.85
C LYS A 716 -13.39 50.60 26.27
N MET A 717 -12.55 49.88 27.02
CA MET A 717 -12.17 48.51 26.73
C MET A 717 -12.43 47.62 27.94
N MET A 718 -13.06 46.48 27.68
CA MET A 718 -13.41 45.45 28.65
C MET A 718 -12.51 44.25 28.48
N PHE A 719 -12.14 43.64 29.61
CA PHE A 719 -11.44 42.37 29.66
C PHE A 719 -12.12 41.45 30.66
N ARG A 720 -12.33 40.20 30.26
CA ARG A 720 -12.69 39.12 31.18
C ARG A 720 -11.42 38.40 31.60
N LEU A 721 -10.99 38.63 32.83
CA LEU A 721 -9.68 38.15 33.30
C LEU A 721 -9.75 37.54 34.69
N ALA A 722 -8.77 36.69 34.98
CA ALA A 722 -8.56 36.05 36.27
C ALA A 722 -7.14 36.30 36.77
N SER A 723 -6.99 36.59 38.07
CA SER A 723 -5.70 36.91 38.67
C SER A 723 -5.71 36.70 40.18
N LEU A 724 -4.64 36.10 40.72
CA LEU A 724 -4.63 35.62 42.10
C LEU A 724 -4.01 36.63 43.11
N TRP A 725 -2.71 36.93 43.00
CA TRP A 725 -1.96 37.78 43.95
C TRP A 725 -1.03 38.79 43.26
N GLY A 726 -0.48 39.76 44.00
CA GLY A 726 0.60 40.65 43.56
C GLY A 726 0.15 41.89 42.78
N PHE A 727 -0.59 42.79 43.42
CA PHE A 727 -1.18 43.99 42.80
C PHE A 727 -0.46 45.29 43.23
N PRO A 728 -0.48 46.37 42.42
CA PRO A 728 -1.15 46.47 41.12
C PRO A 728 -0.42 45.69 40.00
N LYS A 729 -1.17 45.28 38.97
CA LYS A 729 -0.64 44.69 37.73
C LYS A 729 -1.02 45.55 36.54
N TYR A 730 -0.19 45.55 35.51
CA TYR A 730 -0.35 46.41 34.36
C TYR A 730 -0.44 45.61 33.05
N MET A 731 -1.30 46.10 32.15
CA MET A 731 -1.38 45.72 30.74
C MET A 731 -1.43 47.00 29.92
N GLN A 732 -0.85 47.00 28.72
CA GLN A 732 -0.83 48.15 27.83
C GLN A 732 -1.46 47.79 26.49
N LEU A 733 -2.28 48.69 25.95
CA LEU A 733 -2.76 48.64 24.58
C LEU A 733 -1.86 49.51 23.71
N LYS A 734 -1.31 48.92 22.64
CA LYS A 734 -0.54 49.62 21.61
C LYS A 734 -1.14 49.36 20.23
N LEU A 735 -0.99 50.32 19.32
CA LEU A 735 -1.51 50.22 17.95
C LEU A 735 -0.38 50.08 16.94
N ASP A 736 -0.64 49.26 15.92
CA ASP A 736 0.09 48.97 14.67
C ASP A 736 1.48 48.35 14.83
N THR A 737 2.27 48.81 15.79
CA THR A 737 3.61 48.28 16.09
C THR A 737 3.87 48.28 17.59
N LEU A 738 4.62 47.28 18.06
CA LEU A 738 5.02 47.15 19.46
C LEU A 738 5.89 48.34 19.93
N GLU A 739 6.58 49.00 19.01
CA GLU A 739 7.42 50.17 19.27
C GLU A 739 6.60 51.45 19.53
N SER A 740 5.29 51.45 19.24
CA SER A 740 4.40 52.59 19.51
C SER A 740 4.28 52.85 21.02
N ASP A 741 4.07 54.13 21.38
CA ASP A 741 3.65 54.51 22.72
C ASP A 741 2.28 53.90 23.04
N PRO A 742 2.02 53.44 24.29
CA PRO A 742 0.73 52.87 24.65
C PRO A 742 -0.38 53.91 24.55
N VAL A 743 -1.47 53.54 23.86
CA VAL A 743 -2.66 54.39 23.74
C VAL A 743 -3.57 54.27 24.97
N ALA A 744 -3.44 53.18 25.73
CA ALA A 744 -4.05 53.02 27.05
C ALA A 744 -3.19 52.12 27.94
N GLU A 745 -3.23 52.38 29.25
CA GLU A 745 -2.64 51.53 30.28
C GLU A 745 -3.74 51.07 31.25
N PHE A 746 -3.81 49.76 31.47
CA PHE A 746 -4.82 49.11 32.31
C PHE A 746 -4.17 48.67 33.62
N GLU A 747 -4.56 49.32 34.71
CA GLU A 747 -4.11 48.97 36.06
C GLU A 747 -5.15 48.07 36.76
N LEU A 748 -4.77 46.82 37.00
CA LEU A 748 -5.54 45.88 37.81
C LEU A 748 -5.14 46.02 39.28
N THR A 749 -6.06 46.55 40.10
CA THR A 749 -5.77 46.93 41.50
C THR A 749 -6.11 45.84 42.53
N ARG A 750 -6.79 44.76 42.11
CA ARG A 750 -7.15 43.62 42.98
C ARG A 750 -7.20 42.31 42.19
N GLY A 751 -7.14 41.20 42.91
CA GLY A 751 -7.34 39.86 42.34
C GLY A 751 -8.79 39.41 42.35
N THR A 752 -9.07 38.39 41.56
CA THR A 752 -10.39 37.76 41.39
C THR A 752 -10.56 36.51 42.26
N GLY A 753 -9.54 36.17 43.05
CA GLY A 753 -9.59 35.09 44.05
C GLY A 753 -9.30 33.69 43.52
N GLY A 754 -8.93 33.54 42.24
CA GLY A 754 -8.61 32.25 41.60
C GLY A 754 -8.04 32.44 40.19
N TRP A 755 -7.29 31.46 39.68
CA TRP A 755 -6.79 31.46 38.28
C TRP A 755 -7.86 31.16 37.24
N GLN A 756 -8.97 30.60 37.69
CA GLN A 756 -10.14 30.29 36.87
C GLN A 756 -11.39 31.02 37.41
N ASN A 757 -11.20 31.99 38.32
CA ASN A 757 -12.29 32.86 38.78
C ASN A 757 -12.22 34.14 37.96
N TYR A 758 -13.04 34.27 36.94
CA TYR A 758 -13.01 35.41 36.04
C TYR A 758 -13.95 36.53 36.49
N GLU A 759 -13.47 37.76 36.37
CA GLU A 759 -14.27 38.97 36.51
C GLU A 759 -14.10 39.83 35.25
N THR A 760 -15.14 40.58 34.91
CA THR A 760 -15.08 41.58 33.82
C THR A 760 -14.61 42.90 34.42
N PHE A 761 -13.51 43.42 33.88
CA PHE A 761 -12.97 44.73 34.18
C PHE A 761 -13.14 45.64 32.98
N GLU A 762 -13.36 46.92 33.22
CA GLU A 762 -13.61 47.93 32.20
C GLU A 762 -12.73 49.15 32.50
N TRP A 763 -12.05 49.67 31.47
CA TRP A 763 -11.21 50.85 31.55
C TRP A 763 -11.54 51.83 30.42
N ASP A 764 -11.42 53.12 30.70
CA ASP A 764 -11.55 54.16 29.68
C ASP A 764 -10.37 54.08 28.70
N VAL A 765 -10.66 54.23 27.41
CA VAL A 765 -9.65 54.33 26.35
C VAL A 765 -9.94 55.57 25.49
N PRO A 766 -8.94 56.13 24.79
CA PRO A 766 -9.21 57.20 23.84
C PRO A 766 -10.14 56.72 22.71
N ASN A 767 -10.75 57.67 22.01
CA ASN A 767 -11.48 57.38 20.79
C ASN A 767 -10.50 56.98 19.69
N ILE A 768 -10.42 55.67 19.44
CA ILE A 768 -9.66 55.03 18.37
C ILE A 768 -10.59 54.86 17.17
N THR A 769 -10.11 55.19 15.98
CA THR A 769 -10.85 55.04 14.72
C THR A 769 -9.98 54.46 13.63
N GLY A 770 -10.57 53.77 12.65
CA GLY A 770 -9.84 53.14 11.53
C GLY A 770 -9.46 51.68 11.80
N VAL A 771 -8.75 51.06 10.85
CA VAL A 771 -8.30 49.67 10.95
C VAL A 771 -6.88 49.63 11.48
N HIS A 772 -6.67 48.91 12.59
CA HIS A 772 -5.39 48.83 13.28
C HIS A 772 -5.05 47.39 13.66
N ASP A 773 -3.76 47.09 13.72
CA ASP A 773 -3.29 45.95 14.50
C ASP A 773 -3.22 46.39 15.96
N ILE A 774 -3.71 45.57 16.89
CA ILE A 774 -3.58 45.88 18.31
C ILE A 774 -2.62 44.91 18.99
N TYR A 775 -1.80 45.46 19.88
CA TYR A 775 -0.91 44.70 20.74
C TYR A 775 -1.35 44.87 22.19
N LEU A 776 -1.59 43.75 22.86
CA LEU A 776 -1.68 43.71 24.31
C LEU A 776 -0.30 43.34 24.84
N TYR A 777 0.39 44.34 25.40
CA TYR A 777 1.70 44.16 26.01
C TYR A 777 1.56 44.04 27.52
N PHE A 778 2.34 43.15 28.13
CA PHE A 778 2.24 42.80 29.55
C PHE A 778 3.49 43.22 30.33
N PRO A 779 3.53 44.43 30.91
CA PRO A 779 4.58 44.84 31.85
C PRO A 779 4.57 44.08 33.17
N SER A 780 3.58 43.22 33.42
CA SER A 780 3.39 42.50 34.68
C SER A 780 2.92 41.07 34.41
N ARG A 781 3.39 40.13 35.23
CA ARG A 781 3.05 38.71 35.13
C ARG A 781 1.72 38.34 35.81
N ASP A 782 1.36 37.07 35.68
CA ASP A 782 0.36 36.38 36.49
C ASP A 782 -1.09 36.82 36.24
N MET A 783 -1.52 36.89 34.98
CA MET A 783 -2.91 37.14 34.58
C MET A 783 -3.36 36.14 33.51
N ASN A 784 -4.61 35.71 33.58
CA ASN A 784 -5.28 34.96 32.52
C ASN A 784 -6.36 35.84 31.90
N ILE A 785 -6.48 35.85 30.59
CA ILE A 785 -7.50 36.62 29.86
C ILE A 785 -8.32 35.64 29.02
N ASN A 786 -9.63 35.66 29.22
CA ASN A 786 -10.59 34.85 28.49
C ASN A 786 -10.99 35.56 27.18
N TRP A 787 -11.48 36.79 27.28
CA TRP A 787 -11.88 37.59 26.12
C TRP A 787 -11.72 39.09 26.38
N TRP A 788 -11.75 39.87 25.32
CA TRP A 788 -11.77 41.33 25.37
C TRP A 788 -12.82 41.91 24.40
N GLN A 789 -13.23 43.15 24.65
CA GLN A 789 -14.24 43.86 23.86
C GLN A 789 -14.12 45.37 24.06
N PHE A 790 -14.25 46.17 23.00
CA PHE A 790 -14.37 47.62 23.10
C PHE A 790 -15.83 48.07 23.21
N VAL A 791 -16.05 49.24 23.80
CA VAL A 791 -17.37 49.87 23.96
C VAL A 791 -17.44 51.11 23.05
N GLU A 792 -18.50 51.21 22.25
CA GLU A 792 -18.82 52.36 21.41
C GLU A 792 -19.23 53.61 22.24
N GLU A 793 -19.32 54.78 21.62
CA GLU A 793 -19.77 56.05 22.25
C GLU A 793 -21.29 56.27 22.00
N LYS A 794 -22.15 56.43 23.04
CA LYS A 794 -23.65 56.45 22.90
C LYS A 794 -24.35 57.83 23.02
N ASN A 795 -25.49 58.00 22.30
CA ASN A 795 -26.40 59.17 22.21
C ASN A 795 -27.79 58.87 22.88
N PRO A 796 -28.35 59.72 23.78
CA PRO A 796 -29.55 59.39 24.57
C PRO A 796 -30.90 59.25 23.82
N ASP A 797 -31.08 59.83 22.64
CA ASP A 797 -32.30 59.58 21.84
C ASP A 797 -32.29 58.17 21.21
N GLN A 798 -31.09 57.63 20.98
CA GLN A 798 -30.88 56.25 20.54
C GLN A 798 -31.28 55.26 21.64
N GLU A 799 -31.08 55.60 22.91
CA GLU A 799 -31.34 54.70 24.05
C GLU A 799 -32.84 54.37 24.23
N ALA A 800 -33.74 55.32 23.91
CA ALA A 800 -35.18 55.09 23.92
C ALA A 800 -35.66 54.26 22.71
N ALA A 801 -35.02 54.43 21.55
CA ALA A 801 -35.30 53.63 20.36
C ALA A 801 -34.78 52.21 20.49
N ASP A 802 -33.56 52.02 21.02
CA ASP A 802 -32.93 50.73 21.26
C ASP A 802 -33.75 49.85 22.21
N GLY A 803 -34.44 50.44 23.20
CA GLY A 803 -35.35 49.72 24.10
C GLY A 803 -36.56 49.09 23.39
N VAL A 804 -37.02 49.71 22.30
CA VAL A 804 -38.08 49.16 21.45
C VAL A 804 -37.51 48.22 20.40
N LYS A 805 -36.33 48.52 19.82
CA LYS A 805 -35.62 47.59 18.92
C LYS A 805 -35.39 46.24 19.57
N ALA A 806 -34.90 46.23 20.81
CA ALA A 806 -34.64 45.01 21.58
C ALA A 806 -35.90 44.17 21.85
N LEU A 807 -37.07 44.80 22.01
CA LEU A 807 -38.34 44.07 22.15
C LEU A 807 -38.79 43.45 20.81
N ILE A 808 -38.46 44.08 19.69
CA ILE A 808 -38.72 43.57 18.33
C ILE A 808 -37.74 42.44 18.00
N GLU A 809 -36.45 42.56 18.31
CA GLU A 809 -35.48 41.47 18.20
C GLU A 809 -35.85 40.27 19.10
N ALA A 810 -36.37 40.51 20.29
CA ALA A 810 -36.73 39.45 21.25
C ALA A 810 -37.92 38.58 20.80
N ILE A 811 -38.63 38.96 19.74
CA ILE A 811 -39.63 38.10 19.07
C ILE A 811 -38.94 36.85 18.50
N GLY A 812 -37.73 36.99 17.96
CA GLY A 812 -36.96 35.90 17.37
C GLY A 812 -37.65 35.27 16.16
N THR A 813 -37.33 34.00 15.88
CA THR A 813 -38.02 33.22 14.86
C THR A 813 -39.51 33.13 15.18
N VAL A 814 -40.34 33.48 14.21
CA VAL A 814 -41.78 33.47 14.36
C VAL A 814 -42.25 32.02 14.25
N GLU A 815 -42.83 31.49 15.33
CA GLU A 815 -43.36 30.12 15.43
C GLU A 815 -44.81 30.14 15.96
N TYR A 816 -45.64 29.17 15.58
CA TYR A 816 -47.05 29.11 16.03
C TYR A 816 -47.18 28.64 17.50
N THR A 817 -46.84 29.50 18.47
CA THR A 817 -46.92 29.23 19.91
C THR A 817 -47.49 30.41 20.73
N PRO A 818 -48.16 30.17 21.88
CA PRO A 818 -48.71 31.25 22.73
C PRO A 818 -47.68 32.23 23.28
N GLU A 819 -46.43 31.79 23.41
CA GLU A 819 -45.31 32.58 23.92
C GLU A 819 -44.80 33.56 22.85
N CYS A 820 -44.73 33.13 21.58
CA CYS A 820 -44.36 34.00 20.47
C CYS A 820 -45.40 35.11 20.25
N LYS A 821 -46.70 34.79 20.38
CA LYS A 821 -47.78 35.78 20.28
C LYS A 821 -47.71 36.87 21.37
N ALA A 822 -47.37 36.49 22.60
CA ALA A 822 -47.25 37.45 23.70
C ALA A 822 -46.08 38.44 23.52
N LYS A 823 -44.99 38.01 22.86
CA LYS A 823 -43.84 38.86 22.54
C LYS A 823 -44.17 39.88 21.45
N ILE A 824 -44.86 39.44 20.40
CA ILE A 824 -45.34 40.30 19.31
C ILE A 824 -46.27 41.40 19.86
N ASP A 825 -47.25 41.03 20.68
CA ASP A 825 -48.21 41.98 21.26
C ASP A 825 -47.50 43.01 22.18
N ALA A 826 -46.47 42.60 22.93
CA ALA A 826 -45.70 43.47 23.82
C ALA A 826 -44.80 44.48 23.07
N ALA A 827 -44.16 44.05 21.98
CA ALA A 827 -43.33 44.91 21.15
C ALA A 827 -44.17 46.00 20.44
N ARG A 828 -45.38 45.64 19.99
CA ARG A 828 -46.35 46.57 19.40
C ARG A 828 -46.83 47.63 20.39
N GLU A 829 -47.15 47.24 21.62
CA GLU A 829 -47.58 48.19 22.67
C GLU A 829 -46.46 49.17 23.04
N ALA A 830 -45.21 48.70 23.11
CA ALA A 830 -44.04 49.52 23.43
C ALA A 830 -43.68 50.53 22.32
N TYR A 831 -43.76 50.12 21.05
CA TYR A 831 -43.50 51.01 19.91
C TYR A 831 -44.49 52.18 19.86
N GLU A 832 -45.77 51.94 20.15
CA GLU A 832 -46.79 52.99 20.11
C GLU A 832 -46.60 54.08 21.16
N ALA A 833 -45.84 53.80 22.23
CA ALA A 833 -45.56 54.74 23.31
C ALA A 833 -44.44 55.76 23.02
N LEU A 834 -43.70 55.62 21.91
CA LEU A 834 -42.58 56.51 21.51
C LEU A 834 -43.05 57.85 20.90
N THR A 835 -42.18 58.88 20.93
CA THR A 835 -42.39 60.14 20.18
C THR A 835 -42.01 59.99 18.71
N ASP A 836 -42.43 60.93 17.84
CA ASP A 836 -42.15 60.86 16.39
C ASP A 836 -40.64 60.89 16.08
N GLU A 837 -39.87 61.69 16.82
CA GLU A 837 -38.41 61.71 16.65
C GLU A 837 -37.74 60.42 17.13
N GLN A 838 -38.33 59.69 18.09
CA GLN A 838 -37.82 58.40 18.59
C GLN A 838 -38.25 57.23 17.72
N LYS A 839 -39.47 57.26 17.16
CA LYS A 839 -39.97 56.28 16.19
C LYS A 839 -39.13 56.29 14.92
N ALA A 840 -38.70 57.46 14.47
CA ALA A 840 -37.79 57.62 13.33
C ALA A 840 -36.42 56.96 13.56
N LEU A 841 -36.08 56.62 14.81
CA LEU A 841 -34.84 55.95 15.18
C LEU A 841 -35.02 54.43 15.40
N VAL A 842 -36.24 53.89 15.35
CA VAL A 842 -36.54 52.43 15.40
C VAL A 842 -36.61 51.90 13.97
N ASP A 843 -35.45 51.51 13.46
CA ASP A 843 -35.24 51.02 12.09
C ASP A 843 -35.76 49.59 11.85
N ASN A 844 -35.90 48.76 12.89
CA ASN A 844 -36.37 47.38 12.77
C ASN A 844 -37.91 47.22 12.90
N PHE A 845 -38.68 48.31 12.84
CA PHE A 845 -40.13 48.28 12.97
C PHE A 845 -40.83 47.39 11.93
N SER A 846 -40.28 47.28 10.73
CA SER A 846 -40.76 46.38 9.68
C SER A 846 -40.76 44.91 10.11
N LYS A 847 -39.79 44.48 10.93
CA LYS A 847 -39.70 43.10 11.46
C LYS A 847 -40.87 42.75 12.40
N LEU A 848 -41.43 43.74 13.11
CA LEU A 848 -42.63 43.56 13.91
C LEU A 848 -43.88 43.37 13.03
N GLU A 849 -43.99 44.11 11.94
CA GLU A 849 -45.08 43.96 10.96
C GLU A 849 -44.97 42.62 10.18
N GLU A 850 -43.75 42.20 9.87
CA GLU A 850 -43.44 40.91 9.25
C GLU A 850 -43.70 39.73 10.21
N ALA A 851 -43.38 39.87 11.50
CA ALA A 851 -43.69 38.85 12.49
C ALA A 851 -45.20 38.66 12.72
N GLU A 852 -45.97 39.74 12.69
CA GLU A 852 -47.44 39.70 12.74
C GLU A 852 -48.04 38.99 11.53
N ASN A 853 -47.48 39.21 10.34
CA ASN A 853 -47.92 38.55 9.11
C ASN A 853 -47.43 37.10 9.00
N THR A 854 -46.21 36.79 9.45
CA THR A 854 -45.62 35.45 9.43
C THR A 854 -46.32 34.51 10.44
N TYR A 855 -46.66 35.00 11.63
CA TYR A 855 -47.44 34.23 12.62
C TYR A 855 -48.84 33.89 12.08
N GLN A 856 -49.39 34.76 11.22
CA GLN A 856 -50.68 34.58 10.53
C GLN A 856 -50.60 33.56 9.37
N VAL A 857 -49.40 33.36 8.77
CA VAL A 857 -49.15 32.43 7.65
C VAL A 857 -48.78 31.02 8.14
N LEU A 858 -47.95 30.90 9.18
CA LEU A 858 -47.56 29.64 9.82
C LEU A 858 -48.73 28.88 10.46
N GLU A 859 -49.84 29.57 10.72
CA GLU A 859 -51.11 28.95 11.09
C GLU A 859 -51.69 28.06 9.97
N THR A 860 -51.11 27.99 8.76
CA THR A 860 -51.82 27.51 7.55
C THR A 860 -51.16 26.57 6.50
N ALA A 861 -49.91 26.07 6.54
CA ALA A 861 -49.43 25.08 5.51
C ALA A 861 -48.24 24.15 5.91
N ALA A 862 -48.21 22.91 5.39
CA ALA A 862 -47.10 21.93 5.43
C ALA A 862 -46.76 21.45 4.01
N ASP A 863 -45.48 21.37 3.63
CA ASP A 863 -44.99 21.13 2.25
C ASP A 863 -44.47 19.70 2.03
N LYS A 864 -44.94 19.06 0.95
CA LYS A 864 -44.76 17.64 0.63
C LYS A 864 -43.98 17.36 -0.66
N LYS A 865 -43.51 18.39 -1.38
CA LYS A 865 -43.09 18.23 -2.78
C LYS A 865 -41.84 17.35 -2.97
N GLY A 866 -40.82 17.51 -2.13
CA GLY A 866 -39.61 16.66 -2.17
C GLY A 866 -39.90 15.17 -1.95
N LEU A 867 -40.84 14.85 -1.05
CA LEU A 867 -41.30 13.48 -0.83
C LEU A 867 -42.03 12.90 -2.06
N GLU A 868 -42.75 13.73 -2.82
CA GLU A 868 -43.44 13.33 -4.06
C GLU A 868 -42.44 12.87 -5.13
N LEU A 869 -41.34 13.62 -5.28
CA LEU A 869 -40.27 13.34 -6.24
C LEU A 869 -39.48 12.07 -5.88
N ALA A 870 -39.14 11.89 -4.59
CA ALA A 870 -38.46 10.68 -4.13
C ALA A 870 -39.34 9.42 -4.33
N ILE A 871 -40.65 9.54 -4.10
CA ILE A 871 -41.63 8.47 -4.38
C ILE A 871 -41.64 8.14 -5.87
N ALA A 872 -41.70 9.13 -6.76
CA ALA A 872 -41.70 8.91 -8.21
C ALA A 872 -40.40 8.26 -8.71
N MET A 873 -39.25 8.64 -8.15
CA MET A 873 -37.95 8.01 -8.45
C MET A 873 -37.94 6.53 -8.06
N ALA A 874 -38.34 6.21 -6.82
CA ALA A 874 -38.40 4.84 -6.34
C ALA A 874 -39.44 3.98 -7.10
N GLU A 875 -40.56 4.58 -7.53
CA GLU A 875 -41.55 3.90 -8.37
C GLU A 875 -41.04 3.60 -9.78
N ASN A 876 -40.22 4.49 -10.37
CA ASN A 876 -39.59 4.23 -11.66
C ASN A 876 -38.52 3.13 -11.58
N LEU A 877 -37.78 3.04 -10.46
CA LEU A 877 -36.84 1.95 -10.20
C LEU A 877 -37.54 0.58 -10.08
N LYS A 878 -38.85 0.55 -9.79
CA LYS A 878 -39.63 -0.67 -9.63
C LYS A 878 -39.69 -1.54 -10.89
N GLU A 879 -39.64 -0.95 -12.08
CA GLU A 879 -39.61 -1.70 -13.35
C GLU A 879 -38.28 -2.46 -13.56
N GLY A 880 -37.19 -2.02 -12.90
CA GLY A 880 -35.88 -2.66 -12.90
C GLY A 880 -35.58 -3.52 -11.66
N SER A 881 -36.51 -3.58 -10.69
CA SER A 881 -36.34 -4.20 -9.36
C SER A 881 -35.75 -5.62 -9.37
N GLN A 882 -36.07 -6.42 -10.38
CA GLN A 882 -35.52 -7.78 -10.59
C GLN A 882 -33.99 -7.84 -10.78
N SER A 883 -33.35 -6.69 -10.97
CA SER A 883 -31.90 -6.54 -11.15
C SER A 883 -31.17 -6.31 -9.83
N PHE A 884 -31.85 -6.31 -8.69
CA PHE A 884 -31.29 -6.09 -7.35
C PHE A 884 -31.50 -7.30 -6.41
N ILE A 885 -30.71 -7.36 -5.33
CA ILE A 885 -30.89 -8.34 -4.27
C ILE A 885 -32.21 -8.09 -3.55
N GLY A 886 -33.00 -9.15 -3.30
CA GLY A 886 -34.34 -9.09 -2.70
C GLY A 886 -34.40 -8.24 -1.43
N GLY A 887 -33.47 -8.42 -0.49
CA GLY A 887 -33.41 -7.70 0.78
C GLY A 887 -33.03 -6.23 0.66
N SER A 888 -32.24 -5.86 -0.36
CA SER A 888 -31.94 -4.45 -0.65
C SER A 888 -33.15 -3.75 -1.30
N TRP A 889 -33.91 -4.47 -2.12
CA TRP A 889 -35.15 -3.97 -2.70
C TRP A 889 -36.29 -3.91 -1.67
N GLU A 890 -36.41 -4.88 -0.76
CA GLU A 890 -37.37 -4.86 0.34
C GLU A 890 -37.19 -3.63 1.24
N ALA A 891 -35.96 -3.16 1.43
CA ALA A 891 -35.68 -1.92 2.14
C ALA A 891 -36.21 -0.69 1.41
N VAL A 892 -36.10 -0.65 0.07
CA VAL A 892 -36.69 0.40 -0.78
C VAL A 892 -38.21 0.32 -0.76
N GLU A 893 -38.81 -0.87 -0.89
CA GLU A 893 -40.26 -1.03 -0.83
C GLU A 893 -40.83 -0.57 0.51
N LYS A 894 -40.17 -0.91 1.61
CA LYS A 894 -40.59 -0.50 2.96
C LYS A 894 -40.48 1.01 3.17
N ALA A 895 -39.41 1.64 2.69
CA ALA A 895 -39.24 3.09 2.77
C ALA A 895 -40.23 3.82 1.84
N LEU A 896 -40.51 3.25 0.66
CA LEU A 896 -41.46 3.79 -0.31
C LEU A 896 -42.90 3.74 0.23
N ASP A 897 -43.28 2.64 0.88
CA ASP A 897 -44.59 2.51 1.51
C ASP A 897 -44.76 3.53 2.65
N LYS A 898 -43.74 3.71 3.50
CA LYS A 898 -43.75 4.71 4.58
C LYS A 898 -43.82 6.14 4.03
N ALA A 899 -43.08 6.44 2.96
CA ALA A 899 -43.14 7.73 2.27
C ALA A 899 -44.54 8.01 1.71
N LYS A 900 -45.19 7.03 1.10
CA LYS A 900 -46.57 7.16 0.62
C LYS A 900 -47.59 7.36 1.74
N GLU A 901 -47.39 6.71 2.89
CA GLU A 901 -48.24 6.90 4.07
C GLU A 901 -48.15 8.33 4.62
N ILE A 902 -46.94 8.87 4.75
CA ILE A 902 -46.72 10.27 5.19
C ILE A 902 -47.26 11.25 4.15
N MET A 903 -47.07 10.98 2.86
CA MET A 903 -47.62 11.79 1.76
C MET A 903 -49.16 11.90 1.84
N ALA A 904 -49.85 10.79 2.16
CA ALA A 904 -51.31 10.74 2.24
C ALA A 904 -51.90 11.37 3.52
N LYS A 905 -51.09 11.70 4.54
CA LYS A 905 -51.55 12.26 5.82
C LYS A 905 -51.80 13.76 5.72
N GLU A 906 -53.06 14.22 5.77
CA GLU A 906 -53.45 15.64 5.57
C GLU A 906 -52.81 16.63 6.57
N ASP A 907 -52.48 16.18 7.78
CA ASP A 907 -51.87 16.96 8.86
C ASP A 907 -50.41 16.55 9.15
N ALA A 908 -49.72 15.99 8.16
CA ALA A 908 -48.30 15.65 8.29
C ALA A 908 -47.48 16.89 8.66
N THR A 909 -46.65 16.78 9.69
CA THR A 909 -45.70 17.83 10.05
C THR A 909 -44.52 17.83 9.09
N GLN A 910 -43.86 18.98 8.89
CA GLN A 910 -42.71 19.08 7.97
C GLN A 910 -41.61 18.08 8.33
N LEU A 911 -41.34 17.90 9.62
CA LEU A 911 -40.36 16.92 10.11
C LEU A 911 -40.72 15.46 9.75
N GLU A 912 -42.01 15.09 9.76
CA GLU A 912 -42.45 13.76 9.32
C GLU A 912 -42.18 13.56 7.82
N ILE A 913 -42.36 14.61 7.02
CA ILE A 913 -42.16 14.61 5.57
C ILE A 913 -40.67 14.50 5.23
N ASP A 914 -39.82 15.31 5.85
CA ASP A 914 -38.37 15.32 5.60
C ASP A 914 -37.71 14.01 6.03
N THR A 915 -38.19 13.42 7.14
CA THR A 915 -37.71 12.11 7.61
C THR A 915 -38.04 11.00 6.61
N ALA A 916 -39.26 11.01 6.06
CA ALA A 916 -39.67 10.02 5.08
C ALA A 916 -38.92 10.16 3.74
N PHE A 917 -38.58 11.40 3.36
CA PHE A 917 -37.77 11.70 2.18
C PHE A 917 -36.35 11.14 2.34
N ALA A 918 -35.68 11.45 3.46
CA ALA A 918 -34.33 10.98 3.73
C ALA A 918 -34.23 9.45 3.82
N GLU A 919 -35.21 8.79 4.45
CA GLU A 919 -35.25 7.32 4.54
C GLU A 919 -35.43 6.65 3.17
N LEU A 920 -36.30 7.19 2.31
CA LEU A 920 -36.52 6.67 0.95
C LEU A 920 -35.29 6.87 0.06
N LEU A 921 -34.66 8.04 0.12
CA LEU A 921 -33.44 8.34 -0.63
C LEU A 921 -32.27 7.45 -0.19
N ASN A 922 -32.09 7.25 1.11
CA ASN A 922 -31.06 6.38 1.64
C ASN A 922 -31.29 4.90 1.27
N ALA A 923 -32.55 4.44 1.17
CA ALA A 923 -32.84 3.10 0.69
C ALA A 923 -32.49 2.94 -0.81
N CYS A 924 -32.87 3.91 -1.65
CA CYS A 924 -32.59 3.87 -3.10
C CYS A 924 -31.08 3.93 -3.42
N THR A 925 -30.31 4.69 -2.65
CA THR A 925 -28.85 4.83 -2.84
C THR A 925 -28.04 3.62 -2.33
N ASN A 926 -28.65 2.76 -1.51
CA ASN A 926 -28.04 1.53 -0.97
C ASN A 926 -28.52 0.24 -1.68
N LEU A 927 -29.15 0.36 -2.85
CA LEU A 927 -29.55 -0.79 -3.67
C LEU A 927 -28.33 -1.62 -4.07
N THR A 928 -28.41 -2.93 -3.86
CA THR A 928 -27.31 -3.85 -4.19
C THR A 928 -27.65 -4.61 -5.48
N PRO A 929 -26.82 -4.53 -6.54
CA PRO A 929 -27.08 -5.23 -7.79
C PRO A 929 -27.19 -6.75 -7.58
N GLY A 930 -28.16 -7.36 -8.26
CA GLY A 930 -28.31 -8.80 -8.40
C GLY A 930 -27.25 -9.39 -9.34
N VAL A 931 -27.23 -10.71 -9.45
CA VAL A 931 -26.18 -11.45 -10.17
C VAL A 931 -26.77 -12.15 -11.40
N GLU A 932 -26.10 -12.01 -12.54
CA GLU A 932 -26.51 -12.53 -13.85
C GLU A 932 -26.17 -14.03 -13.98
N LYS A 933 -27.17 -14.88 -14.29
CA LYS A 933 -27.08 -16.35 -14.26
C LYS A 933 -27.13 -17.03 -15.64
N ALA A 934 -27.29 -16.29 -16.73
CA ALA A 934 -27.46 -16.89 -18.06
C ALA A 934 -26.31 -17.80 -18.52
N GLY A 935 -25.07 -17.51 -18.10
CA GLY A 935 -23.89 -18.35 -18.41
C GLY A 935 -23.92 -19.68 -17.70
N LEU A 936 -24.28 -19.64 -16.42
CA LEU A 936 -24.47 -20.82 -15.59
C LEU A 936 -25.62 -21.68 -16.13
N GLU A 937 -26.72 -21.06 -16.57
CA GLU A 937 -27.86 -21.75 -17.20
C GLU A 937 -27.44 -22.49 -18.48
N ALA A 938 -26.67 -21.83 -19.35
CA ALA A 938 -26.17 -22.44 -20.59
C ALA A 938 -25.22 -23.62 -20.30
N ALA A 939 -24.31 -23.47 -19.32
CA ALA A 939 -23.42 -24.54 -18.89
C ALA A 939 -24.20 -25.74 -18.29
N ILE A 940 -25.21 -25.47 -17.46
CA ILE A 940 -26.13 -26.48 -16.88
C ILE A 940 -26.82 -27.26 -17.99
N LYS A 941 -27.41 -26.56 -18.96
CA LYS A 941 -28.11 -27.18 -20.08
C LYS A 941 -27.17 -28.05 -20.93
N GLY A 942 -25.96 -27.56 -21.24
CA GLY A 942 -24.96 -28.32 -21.98
C GLY A 942 -24.51 -29.60 -21.24
N ALA A 943 -24.29 -29.51 -19.93
CA ALA A 943 -23.96 -30.67 -19.11
C ALA A 943 -25.13 -31.68 -19.00
N GLN A 944 -26.38 -31.21 -18.90
CA GLN A 944 -27.57 -32.06 -18.90
C GLN A 944 -27.75 -32.80 -20.23
N GLU A 945 -27.56 -32.13 -21.37
CA GLU A 945 -27.63 -32.75 -22.70
C GLU A 945 -26.54 -33.81 -22.88
N LEU A 946 -25.31 -33.54 -22.42
CA LEU A 946 -24.21 -34.52 -22.41
C LEU A 946 -24.57 -35.76 -21.58
N LEU A 947 -25.11 -35.57 -20.38
CA LEU A 947 -25.51 -36.65 -19.48
C LEU A 947 -26.72 -37.46 -19.97
N ALA A 948 -27.49 -36.92 -20.93
CA ALA A 948 -28.64 -37.59 -21.55
C ALA A 948 -28.25 -38.56 -22.69
N ASP A 949 -26.99 -38.57 -23.14
CA ASP A 949 -26.52 -39.50 -24.17
C ASP A 949 -26.42 -40.94 -23.63
N GLU A 950 -27.28 -41.84 -24.12
CA GLU A 950 -27.33 -43.25 -23.66
C GLU A 950 -26.04 -44.04 -23.93
N THR A 951 -25.15 -43.53 -24.79
CA THR A 951 -23.84 -44.13 -25.10
C THR A 951 -22.70 -43.54 -24.25
N LEU A 952 -23.00 -42.65 -23.30
CA LEU A 952 -21.98 -42.02 -22.45
C LEU A 952 -21.23 -43.05 -21.58
N GLY A 953 -21.96 -44.02 -21.01
CA GLY A 953 -21.39 -45.06 -20.13
C GLY A 953 -20.54 -46.12 -20.84
N THR A 954 -20.51 -46.13 -22.17
CA THR A 954 -19.58 -46.97 -22.95
C THR A 954 -18.30 -46.21 -23.34
N ARG A 955 -18.30 -44.88 -23.21
CA ARG A 955 -17.19 -43.99 -23.59
C ARG A 955 -16.43 -43.40 -22.40
N TYR A 956 -17.08 -43.24 -21.25
CA TYR A 956 -16.51 -42.60 -20.07
C TYR A 956 -16.67 -43.45 -18.81
N THR A 957 -15.74 -43.26 -17.86
CA THR A 957 -15.76 -43.99 -16.58
C THR A 957 -16.93 -43.54 -15.70
N LYS A 958 -17.34 -44.40 -14.75
CA LYS A 958 -18.42 -44.03 -13.82
C LYS A 958 -18.00 -42.84 -12.96
N GLU A 959 -16.72 -42.78 -12.62
CA GLU A 959 -16.07 -41.75 -11.81
C GLU A 959 -16.06 -40.40 -12.55
N SER A 960 -15.67 -40.38 -13.83
CA SER A 960 -15.65 -39.14 -14.63
C SER A 960 -17.07 -38.61 -14.93
N ILE A 961 -18.04 -39.51 -15.15
CA ILE A 961 -19.46 -39.14 -15.27
C ILE A 961 -19.98 -38.58 -13.94
N GLN A 962 -19.50 -39.10 -12.79
CA GLN A 962 -19.90 -38.62 -11.47
C GLN A 962 -19.36 -37.21 -11.19
N ILE A 963 -18.14 -36.89 -11.61
CA ILE A 963 -17.56 -35.54 -11.49
C ILE A 963 -18.43 -34.49 -12.21
N VAL A 964 -18.91 -34.80 -13.43
CA VAL A 964 -19.83 -33.91 -14.17
C VAL A 964 -21.17 -33.80 -13.46
N LYS A 965 -21.71 -34.88 -12.89
CA LYS A 965 -22.96 -34.85 -12.11
C LYS A 965 -22.83 -34.03 -10.83
N ASP A 966 -21.70 -34.11 -10.14
CA ASP A 966 -21.45 -33.40 -8.90
C ASP A 966 -21.26 -31.89 -9.17
N ALA A 967 -20.49 -31.55 -10.21
CA ALA A 967 -20.35 -30.17 -10.66
C ALA A 967 -21.67 -29.59 -11.21
N LEU A 968 -22.47 -30.40 -11.92
CA LEU A 968 -23.80 -30.01 -12.37
C LEU A 968 -24.73 -29.78 -11.18
N SER A 969 -24.72 -30.66 -10.19
CA SER A 969 -25.51 -30.50 -8.96
C SER A 969 -25.10 -29.24 -8.20
N HIS A 970 -23.81 -28.92 -8.13
CA HIS A 970 -23.32 -27.69 -7.51
C HIS A 970 -23.75 -26.46 -8.31
N ALA A 971 -23.60 -26.49 -9.64
CA ALA A 971 -24.05 -25.44 -10.54
C ALA A 971 -25.57 -25.21 -10.46
N GLU A 972 -26.39 -26.27 -10.43
CA GLU A 972 -27.84 -26.21 -10.23
C GLU A 972 -28.19 -25.65 -8.84
N THR A 973 -27.38 -25.94 -7.82
CA THR A 973 -27.54 -25.37 -6.47
C THR A 973 -27.28 -23.87 -6.48
N VAL A 974 -26.16 -23.42 -7.06
CA VAL A 974 -25.80 -22.00 -7.21
C VAL A 974 -26.79 -21.27 -8.14
N PHE A 975 -27.32 -21.96 -9.14
CA PHE A 975 -28.39 -21.44 -9.98
C PHE A 975 -29.70 -21.28 -9.21
N GLY A 976 -30.00 -22.19 -8.27
CA GLY A 976 -31.19 -22.20 -7.43
C GLY A 976 -31.17 -21.29 -6.20
N THR A 977 -30.03 -20.72 -5.79
CA THR A 977 -29.95 -19.81 -4.64
C THR A 977 -30.61 -18.45 -4.94
N THR A 978 -31.50 -18.00 -4.05
CA THR A 978 -32.09 -16.64 -4.04
C THR A 978 -31.20 -15.69 -3.24
N TYR A 979 -31.00 -14.46 -3.72
CA TYR A 979 -29.89 -13.57 -3.36
C TYR A 979 -29.92 -12.90 -1.96
N ASP A 980 -30.79 -13.32 -1.04
CA ASP A 980 -30.94 -12.64 0.27
C ASP A 980 -29.93 -13.04 1.35
N ASP A 981 -29.07 -14.03 1.11
CA ASP A 981 -28.02 -14.41 2.06
C ASP A 981 -26.64 -13.96 1.56
N ALA A 982 -25.95 -13.18 2.39
CA ALA A 982 -24.66 -12.50 2.18
C ALA A 982 -23.44 -13.42 1.88
N LYS A 983 -23.53 -14.40 0.99
CA LYS A 983 -22.45 -15.37 0.70
C LYS A 983 -22.18 -15.73 -0.77
N ALA A 984 -22.84 -15.15 -1.76
CA ALA A 984 -22.53 -15.45 -3.17
C ALA A 984 -22.78 -14.25 -4.10
N GLY A 985 -21.74 -13.44 -4.35
CA GLY A 985 -21.74 -12.43 -5.41
C GLY A 985 -21.56 -13.04 -6.81
N GLN A 986 -21.43 -12.20 -7.85
CA GLN A 986 -21.20 -12.63 -9.25
C GLN A 986 -20.04 -13.63 -9.40
N ASN A 987 -19.05 -13.56 -8.51
CA ASN A 987 -17.94 -14.51 -8.44
C ASN A 987 -18.39 -15.95 -8.19
N ALA A 988 -19.39 -16.20 -7.34
CA ALA A 988 -19.87 -17.56 -7.07
C ALA A 988 -20.59 -18.18 -8.28
N VAL A 989 -21.32 -17.36 -9.05
CA VAL A 989 -21.94 -17.79 -10.31
C VAL A 989 -20.88 -18.02 -11.39
N ASN A 990 -19.87 -17.16 -11.46
CA ASN A 990 -18.73 -17.33 -12.37
C ASN A 990 -17.93 -18.61 -12.03
N ASP A 991 -17.68 -18.85 -10.74
CA ASP A 991 -16.97 -20.02 -10.24
C ASP A 991 -17.78 -21.31 -10.48
N ALA A 992 -19.09 -21.29 -10.22
CA ALA A 992 -19.96 -22.42 -10.52
C ALA A 992 -20.02 -22.73 -12.02
N THR A 993 -20.02 -21.69 -12.86
CA THR A 993 -19.99 -21.82 -14.33
C THR A 993 -18.65 -22.42 -14.77
N LEU A 994 -17.54 -21.88 -14.26
CA LEU A 994 -16.18 -22.33 -14.54
C LEU A 994 -15.96 -23.76 -14.06
N ASN A 995 -16.43 -24.10 -12.87
CA ASN A 995 -16.31 -25.45 -12.29
C ASN A 995 -17.12 -26.47 -13.09
N LEU A 996 -18.32 -26.13 -13.57
CA LEU A 996 -19.12 -27.01 -14.40
C LEU A 996 -18.49 -27.22 -15.78
N ILE A 997 -18.04 -26.15 -16.44
CA ILE A 997 -17.32 -26.24 -17.73
C ILE A 997 -16.06 -27.09 -17.54
N THR A 998 -15.29 -26.84 -16.49
CA THR A 998 -14.07 -27.59 -16.16
C THR A 998 -14.37 -29.07 -15.91
N ALA A 999 -15.40 -29.40 -15.15
CA ALA A 999 -15.81 -30.79 -14.90
C ALA A 999 -16.20 -31.51 -16.19
N VAL A 1000 -16.98 -30.85 -17.07
CA VAL A 1000 -17.33 -31.38 -18.40
C VAL A 1000 -16.06 -31.62 -19.24
N THR A 1001 -15.08 -30.71 -19.19
CA THR A 1001 -13.81 -30.86 -19.93
C THR A 1001 -12.91 -31.97 -19.39
N GLN A 1002 -12.86 -32.16 -18.07
CA GLN A 1002 -12.05 -33.19 -17.40
C GLN A 1002 -12.62 -34.60 -17.59
N MET A 1003 -13.89 -34.73 -17.97
CA MET A 1003 -14.52 -36.03 -18.20
C MET A 1003 -13.95 -36.76 -19.44
N MET A 1004 -13.34 -36.04 -20.39
CA MET A 1004 -13.07 -36.53 -21.74
C MET A 1004 -11.57 -36.61 -22.04
N GLU A 1005 -10.91 -37.76 -21.88
CA GLU A 1005 -9.51 -37.92 -22.25
C GLU A 1005 -9.30 -38.81 -23.50
N LYS A 1006 -8.64 -38.20 -24.51
CA LYS A 1006 -7.89 -38.79 -25.64
C LYS A 1006 -8.64 -39.33 -26.86
N ASP A 1007 -9.61 -38.59 -27.37
CA ASP A 1007 -10.12 -38.81 -28.73
C ASP A 1007 -10.57 -37.48 -29.35
N LEU A 1008 -10.59 -37.39 -30.69
CA LEU A 1008 -11.10 -36.23 -31.46
C LEU A 1008 -12.51 -35.84 -31.00
N SER A 1009 -13.26 -36.81 -30.44
CA SER A 1009 -14.55 -36.59 -29.80
C SER A 1009 -14.53 -35.57 -28.64
N ARG A 1010 -13.39 -35.35 -27.97
CA ARG A 1010 -13.17 -34.28 -26.98
C ARG A 1010 -13.20 -32.89 -27.64
N VAL A 1011 -12.43 -32.72 -28.71
CA VAL A 1011 -12.37 -31.46 -29.44
C VAL A 1011 -13.72 -31.16 -30.09
N ASP A 1012 -14.39 -32.17 -30.67
CA ASP A 1012 -15.75 -32.03 -31.20
C ASP A 1012 -16.81 -31.65 -30.15
N ALA A 1013 -16.71 -32.18 -28.93
CA ALA A 1013 -17.64 -31.81 -27.86
C ALA A 1013 -17.38 -30.39 -27.34
N LEU A 1014 -16.11 -29.99 -27.23
CA LEU A 1014 -15.74 -28.61 -26.88
C LEU A 1014 -16.18 -27.63 -27.95
N ILE A 1015 -16.05 -27.99 -29.23
CA ILE A 1015 -16.58 -27.20 -30.35
C ILE A 1015 -18.09 -27.05 -30.22
N ARG A 1016 -18.83 -28.14 -29.97
CA ARG A 1016 -20.29 -28.08 -29.77
C ARG A 1016 -20.69 -27.22 -28.56
N LEU A 1017 -19.97 -27.34 -27.45
CA LEU A 1017 -20.24 -26.55 -26.24
C LEU A 1017 -19.91 -25.06 -26.46
N ALA A 1018 -18.78 -24.76 -27.08
CA ALA A 1018 -18.39 -23.41 -27.45
C ALA A 1018 -19.38 -22.78 -28.44
N GLU A 1019 -19.88 -23.55 -29.41
CA GLU A 1019 -20.94 -23.12 -30.33
C GLU A 1019 -22.29 -22.91 -29.62
N GLU A 1020 -22.61 -23.71 -28.61
CA GLU A 1020 -23.79 -23.49 -27.77
C GLU A 1020 -23.65 -22.20 -26.95
N ILE A 1021 -22.47 -21.92 -26.39
CA ILE A 1021 -22.16 -20.67 -25.69
C ILE A 1021 -22.28 -19.48 -26.67
N LEU A 1022 -21.81 -19.63 -27.91
CA LEU A 1022 -21.93 -18.61 -28.95
C LEU A 1022 -23.38 -18.35 -29.40
N LYS A 1023 -24.36 -19.21 -29.07
CA LYS A 1023 -25.78 -18.85 -29.30
C LYS A 1023 -26.23 -17.66 -28.45
N GLY A 1024 -25.51 -17.36 -27.37
CA GLY A 1024 -25.68 -16.15 -26.55
C GLY A 1024 -24.51 -15.17 -26.68
N GLU A 1025 -23.83 -15.13 -27.83
CA GLU A 1025 -22.66 -14.26 -28.05
C GLU A 1025 -22.95 -12.76 -27.86
N ASP A 1026 -24.21 -12.36 -27.99
CA ASP A 1026 -24.69 -10.99 -27.77
C ASP A 1026 -24.54 -10.53 -26.31
N LYS A 1027 -24.38 -11.47 -25.37
CA LYS A 1027 -24.20 -11.24 -23.93
C LYS A 1027 -22.74 -11.00 -23.52
N TYR A 1028 -21.79 -11.24 -24.41
CA TYR A 1028 -20.36 -11.16 -24.13
C TYR A 1028 -19.67 -10.11 -25.00
N THR A 1029 -18.52 -9.61 -24.55
CA THR A 1029 -17.73 -8.62 -25.29
C THR A 1029 -17.27 -9.18 -26.63
N SER A 1030 -17.33 -8.37 -27.68
CA SER A 1030 -17.02 -8.74 -29.05
C SER A 1030 -15.59 -9.24 -29.21
N THR A 1031 -14.63 -8.67 -28.46
CA THR A 1031 -13.24 -9.16 -28.40
C THR A 1031 -13.17 -10.59 -27.88
N SER A 1032 -13.77 -10.88 -26.72
CA SER A 1032 -13.74 -12.23 -26.14
C SER A 1032 -14.51 -13.25 -27.00
N VAL A 1033 -15.58 -12.82 -27.68
CA VAL A 1033 -16.31 -13.64 -28.66
C VAL A 1033 -15.47 -13.93 -29.89
N GLN A 1034 -14.69 -12.96 -30.39
CA GLN A 1034 -13.79 -13.16 -31.54
C GLN A 1034 -12.67 -14.14 -31.20
N GLU A 1035 -12.10 -14.04 -30.00
CA GLU A 1035 -11.10 -14.99 -29.49
C GLU A 1035 -11.68 -16.41 -29.39
N LEU A 1036 -12.92 -16.54 -28.90
CA LEU A 1036 -13.61 -17.84 -28.88
C LEU A 1036 -13.89 -18.38 -30.28
N LYS A 1037 -14.36 -17.55 -31.21
CA LYS A 1037 -14.56 -17.94 -32.63
C LYS A 1037 -13.26 -18.40 -33.28
N ALA A 1038 -12.16 -17.70 -33.05
CA ALA A 1038 -10.85 -18.08 -33.55
C ALA A 1038 -10.37 -19.41 -32.95
N ALA A 1039 -10.59 -19.62 -31.65
CA ALA A 1039 -10.25 -20.87 -30.99
C ALA A 1039 -11.11 -22.05 -31.47
N ILE A 1040 -12.40 -21.84 -31.77
CA ILE A 1040 -13.28 -22.85 -32.38
C ILE A 1040 -12.76 -23.26 -33.76
N GLU A 1041 -12.34 -22.30 -34.59
CA GLU A 1041 -11.84 -22.59 -35.93
C GLU A 1041 -10.50 -23.35 -35.90
N ALA A 1042 -9.60 -22.97 -34.99
CA ALA A 1042 -8.36 -23.69 -34.74
C ALA A 1042 -8.63 -25.12 -34.24
N ALA A 1043 -9.60 -25.28 -33.34
CA ALA A 1043 -10.02 -26.58 -32.84
C ALA A 1043 -10.66 -27.45 -33.93
N ARG A 1044 -11.51 -26.87 -34.80
CA ARG A 1044 -12.10 -27.56 -35.95
C ARG A 1044 -11.03 -28.08 -36.91
N THR A 1045 -10.00 -27.28 -37.18
CA THR A 1045 -8.87 -27.68 -38.04
C THR A 1045 -8.15 -28.91 -37.49
N VAL A 1046 -7.99 -28.99 -36.17
CA VAL A 1046 -7.40 -30.17 -35.52
C VAL A 1046 -8.38 -31.35 -35.51
N SER A 1047 -9.67 -31.11 -35.30
CA SER A 1047 -10.70 -32.15 -35.27
C SER A 1047 -10.91 -32.85 -36.63
N GLU A 1048 -10.80 -32.09 -37.72
CA GLU A 1048 -10.96 -32.59 -39.09
C GLU A 1048 -9.70 -33.25 -39.67
N ASN A 1049 -8.55 -33.12 -39.00
CA ASN A 1049 -7.28 -33.72 -39.42
C ASN A 1049 -7.14 -35.17 -38.91
N PRO A 1050 -7.25 -36.19 -39.79
CA PRO A 1050 -7.18 -37.59 -39.39
C PRO A 1050 -5.80 -38.03 -38.87
N ASP A 1051 -4.76 -37.22 -39.10
CA ASP A 1051 -3.37 -37.45 -38.68
C ASP A 1051 -2.96 -36.55 -37.50
N ALA A 1052 -3.88 -35.81 -36.87
CA ALA A 1052 -3.59 -34.93 -35.73
C ALA A 1052 -2.92 -35.69 -34.59
N SER A 1053 -1.83 -35.13 -34.05
CA SER A 1053 -1.11 -35.77 -32.94
C SER A 1053 -1.88 -35.62 -31.62
N ALA A 1054 -1.54 -36.45 -30.64
CA ALA A 1054 -2.14 -36.36 -29.30
C ALA A 1054 -1.86 -35.00 -28.63
N GLU A 1055 -0.75 -34.34 -28.97
CA GLU A 1055 -0.43 -33.00 -28.46
C GLU A 1055 -1.25 -31.93 -29.18
N ASP A 1056 -1.42 -32.02 -30.51
CA ASP A 1056 -2.27 -31.09 -31.28
C ASP A 1056 -3.72 -31.10 -30.76
N ILE A 1057 -4.25 -32.29 -30.47
CA ILE A 1057 -5.61 -32.48 -29.89
C ILE A 1057 -5.68 -31.89 -28.48
N LYS A 1058 -4.59 -31.98 -27.70
CA LYS A 1058 -4.51 -31.46 -26.34
C LYS A 1058 -4.45 -29.93 -26.34
N ASP A 1059 -3.62 -29.34 -27.20
CA ASP A 1059 -3.44 -27.91 -27.35
C ASP A 1059 -4.69 -27.23 -27.93
N ALA A 1060 -5.32 -27.84 -28.94
CA ALA A 1060 -6.58 -27.35 -29.49
C ALA A 1060 -7.68 -27.29 -28.43
N ALA A 1061 -7.82 -28.35 -27.64
CA ALA A 1061 -8.77 -28.40 -26.55
C ALA A 1061 -8.44 -27.41 -25.42
N PHE A 1062 -7.16 -27.25 -25.06
CA PHE A 1062 -6.71 -26.30 -24.04
C PHE A 1062 -6.95 -24.85 -24.47
N ASN A 1063 -6.61 -24.50 -25.71
CA ASN A 1063 -6.81 -23.15 -26.25
C ASN A 1063 -8.30 -22.82 -26.40
N LEU A 1064 -9.11 -23.78 -26.84
CA LEU A 1064 -10.57 -23.62 -26.90
C LEU A 1064 -11.18 -23.45 -25.49
N GLN A 1065 -10.72 -24.25 -24.52
CA GLN A 1065 -11.13 -24.11 -23.11
C GLN A 1065 -10.75 -22.73 -22.57
N LYS A 1066 -9.50 -22.29 -22.77
CA LYS A 1066 -9.02 -20.98 -22.35
C LYS A 1066 -9.88 -19.85 -22.91
N ALA A 1067 -10.24 -19.92 -24.19
CA ALA A 1067 -11.09 -18.91 -24.82
C ALA A 1067 -12.52 -18.93 -24.28
N MET A 1068 -13.09 -20.12 -24.01
CA MET A 1068 -14.42 -20.26 -23.39
C MET A 1068 -14.45 -19.69 -21.97
N THR A 1069 -13.38 -19.89 -21.19
CA THR A 1069 -13.28 -19.40 -19.80
C THR A 1069 -12.87 -17.93 -19.70
N SER A 1070 -12.40 -17.33 -20.79
CA SER A 1070 -11.98 -15.92 -20.85
C SER A 1070 -13.06 -14.98 -21.39
N LEU A 1071 -14.28 -15.50 -21.64
CA LEU A 1071 -15.42 -14.69 -22.06
C LEU A 1071 -15.76 -13.62 -21.01
N LYS A 1072 -15.85 -12.37 -21.44
CA LYS A 1072 -16.24 -11.24 -20.59
C LYS A 1072 -17.70 -10.88 -20.87
N TRP A 1073 -18.51 -10.74 -19.83
CA TRP A 1073 -19.91 -10.34 -19.92
C TRP A 1073 -20.06 -8.86 -20.21
N ARG A 1074 -20.99 -8.50 -21.11
CA ARG A 1074 -21.46 -7.13 -21.25
C ARG A 1074 -22.32 -6.77 -20.05
N GLY A 1075 -22.15 -5.56 -19.52
CA GLY A 1075 -23.01 -5.08 -18.45
C GLY A 1075 -24.39 -4.65 -18.94
N ASN A 1076 -25.36 -4.64 -18.03
CA ASN A 1076 -26.71 -4.14 -18.25
C ASN A 1076 -26.72 -2.60 -18.29
N LYS A 1077 -27.20 -2.06 -19.40
CA LYS A 1077 -27.21 -0.61 -19.68
C LYS A 1077 -28.54 0.08 -19.42
N ALA A 1078 -29.55 -0.62 -18.92
CA ALA A 1078 -30.88 -0.06 -18.72
C ALA A 1078 -30.88 1.16 -17.79
N GLU A 1079 -30.14 1.08 -16.69
CA GLU A 1079 -30.01 2.16 -15.70
C GLU A 1079 -29.22 3.34 -16.25
N LEU A 1080 -28.07 3.07 -16.88
CA LEU A 1080 -27.27 4.10 -17.56
C LEU A 1080 -28.07 4.83 -18.63
N LYS A 1081 -28.92 4.11 -19.38
CA LYS A 1081 -29.84 4.72 -20.35
C LYS A 1081 -30.82 5.68 -19.70
N ALA A 1082 -31.46 5.28 -18.61
CA ALA A 1082 -32.46 6.10 -17.93
C ALA A 1082 -31.85 7.39 -17.35
N VAL A 1083 -30.64 7.31 -16.79
CA VAL A 1083 -29.93 8.49 -16.27
C VAL A 1083 -29.41 9.36 -17.40
N ILE A 1084 -28.93 8.79 -18.51
CA ILE A 1084 -28.59 9.54 -19.74
C ILE A 1084 -29.80 10.31 -20.26
N GLU A 1085 -30.98 9.67 -20.33
CA GLU A 1085 -32.23 10.34 -20.77
C GLU A 1085 -32.63 11.48 -19.83
N LYS A 1086 -32.34 11.37 -18.52
CA LYS A 1086 -32.59 12.43 -17.53
C LYS A 1086 -31.59 13.59 -17.66
N ALA A 1087 -30.30 13.29 -17.78
CA ALA A 1087 -29.26 14.28 -18.04
C ALA A 1087 -29.53 15.03 -19.35
N ASP A 1088 -29.96 14.32 -20.39
CA ASP A 1088 -30.40 14.90 -21.67
C ASP A 1088 -31.62 15.81 -21.50
N ALA A 1089 -32.57 15.46 -20.63
CA ALA A 1089 -33.70 16.33 -20.34
C ALA A 1089 -33.29 17.61 -19.59
N ILE A 1090 -32.34 17.52 -18.66
CA ILE A 1090 -31.78 18.68 -17.94
C ILE A 1090 -31.04 19.59 -18.92
N LEU A 1091 -30.13 19.05 -19.74
CA LEU A 1091 -29.36 19.84 -20.71
C LEU A 1091 -30.22 20.40 -21.85
N LYS A 1092 -31.28 19.71 -22.25
CA LYS A 1092 -32.25 20.23 -23.23
C LYS A 1092 -32.99 21.45 -22.70
N ASP A 1093 -33.30 21.44 -21.41
CA ASP A 1093 -33.93 22.55 -20.70
C ASP A 1093 -32.89 23.39 -19.94
N SER A 1094 -31.61 23.38 -20.37
CA SER A 1094 -30.49 23.98 -19.62
C SER A 1094 -30.67 25.46 -19.32
N TYR A 1095 -31.43 26.18 -20.15
CA TYR A 1095 -31.79 27.58 -19.94
C TYR A 1095 -32.64 27.82 -18.68
N LYS A 1096 -33.23 26.76 -18.11
CA LYS A 1096 -33.97 26.79 -16.84
C LYS A 1096 -33.08 26.52 -15.62
N TYR A 1097 -31.81 26.21 -15.81
CA TYR A 1097 -30.89 25.81 -14.75
C TYR A 1097 -29.69 26.76 -14.69
N LEU A 1098 -29.07 26.88 -13.53
CA LEU A 1098 -27.88 27.70 -13.34
C LEU A 1098 -26.72 27.13 -14.15
N THR A 1099 -26.08 27.95 -14.99
CA THR A 1099 -25.02 27.50 -15.90
C THR A 1099 -23.85 26.81 -15.19
N SER A 1100 -23.40 27.32 -14.03
CA SER A 1100 -22.33 26.71 -13.22
C SER A 1100 -22.73 25.35 -12.63
N SER A 1101 -23.99 25.17 -12.27
CA SER A 1101 -24.52 23.89 -11.75
C SER A 1101 -24.56 22.76 -12.78
N LEU A 1102 -24.39 23.11 -14.07
CA LEU A 1102 -24.37 22.17 -15.19
C LEU A 1102 -22.97 21.98 -15.78
N GLU A 1103 -21.94 22.66 -15.26
CA GLU A 1103 -20.61 22.77 -15.87
C GLU A 1103 -19.99 21.39 -16.18
N ASN A 1104 -20.14 20.44 -15.26
CA ASN A 1104 -19.60 19.07 -15.40
C ASN A 1104 -20.61 18.07 -15.99
N LEU A 1105 -21.91 18.40 -16.03
CA LEU A 1105 -22.95 17.46 -16.47
C LEU A 1105 -22.78 17.07 -17.94
N SER A 1106 -22.36 18.01 -18.80
CA SER A 1106 -22.13 17.72 -20.22
C SER A 1106 -20.98 16.74 -20.43
N ASP A 1107 -19.87 16.94 -19.73
CA ASP A 1107 -18.66 16.12 -19.87
C ASP A 1107 -18.88 14.70 -19.32
N VAL A 1108 -19.52 14.59 -18.16
CA VAL A 1108 -19.88 13.29 -17.57
C VAL A 1108 -20.97 12.58 -18.39
N LEU A 1109 -21.89 13.32 -19.02
CA LEU A 1109 -22.84 12.76 -19.97
C LEU A 1109 -22.16 12.24 -21.24
N GLU A 1110 -21.13 12.92 -21.76
CA GLU A 1110 -20.32 12.41 -22.88
C GLU A 1110 -19.55 11.14 -22.48
N GLU A 1111 -18.96 11.09 -21.28
CA GLU A 1111 -18.34 9.88 -20.72
C GLU A 1111 -19.36 8.73 -20.63
N ALA A 1112 -20.55 9.00 -20.06
CA ALA A 1112 -21.65 8.05 -19.95
C ALA A 1112 -22.14 7.55 -21.30
N ARG A 1113 -22.22 8.43 -22.29
CA ARG A 1113 -22.55 8.07 -23.69
C ARG A 1113 -21.45 7.23 -24.31
N GLY A 1114 -20.18 7.50 -24.02
CA GLY A 1114 -19.06 6.65 -24.43
C GLY A 1114 -19.25 5.21 -23.96
N VAL A 1115 -19.49 5.02 -22.67
CA VAL A 1115 -19.73 3.70 -22.05
C VAL A 1115 -21.04 3.07 -22.53
N TYR A 1116 -22.11 3.86 -22.68
CA TYR A 1116 -23.40 3.38 -23.18
C TYR A 1116 -23.32 2.93 -24.64
N ASN A 1117 -22.57 3.64 -25.48
CA ASN A 1117 -22.41 3.32 -26.90
C ASN A 1117 -21.34 2.26 -27.15
N ASP A 1118 -20.39 2.04 -26.23
CA ASP A 1118 -19.43 0.96 -26.33
C ASP A 1118 -20.14 -0.39 -26.21
N PRO A 1119 -20.32 -1.15 -27.29
CA PRO A 1119 -21.05 -2.41 -27.25
C PRO A 1119 -20.44 -3.41 -26.25
N ASP A 1120 -19.18 -3.25 -25.83
CA ASP A 1120 -18.43 -4.17 -24.98
C ASP A 1120 -18.22 -3.69 -23.54
N ALA A 1121 -18.85 -2.58 -23.14
CA ALA A 1121 -18.78 -2.09 -21.77
C ALA A 1121 -19.19 -3.17 -20.76
N VAL A 1122 -18.31 -3.40 -19.77
CA VAL A 1122 -18.57 -4.35 -18.68
C VAL A 1122 -19.31 -3.66 -17.53
N GLN A 1123 -19.94 -4.44 -16.64
CA GLN A 1123 -20.80 -3.88 -15.58
C GLN A 1123 -20.07 -2.91 -14.64
N THR A 1124 -18.77 -3.09 -14.41
CA THR A 1124 -17.97 -2.18 -13.59
C THR A 1124 -17.83 -0.79 -14.21
N ASP A 1125 -17.64 -0.71 -15.53
CA ASP A 1125 -17.49 0.54 -16.26
C ASP A 1125 -18.83 1.29 -16.27
N ILE A 1126 -19.92 0.54 -16.48
CA ILE A 1126 -21.29 1.06 -16.40
C ILE A 1126 -21.59 1.59 -15.00
N ASN A 1127 -21.27 0.84 -13.94
CA ASN A 1127 -21.53 1.26 -12.56
C ASN A 1127 -20.72 2.51 -12.18
N SER A 1128 -19.47 2.59 -12.62
CA SER A 1128 -18.58 3.73 -12.37
C SER A 1128 -19.16 5.01 -12.96
N VAL A 1129 -19.53 5.00 -14.24
CA VAL A 1129 -20.04 6.17 -14.93
C VAL A 1129 -21.48 6.51 -14.53
N LEU A 1130 -22.30 5.50 -14.22
CA LEU A 1130 -23.66 5.69 -13.69
C LEU A 1130 -23.62 6.47 -12.38
N LYS A 1131 -22.70 6.13 -11.46
CA LYS A 1131 -22.55 6.83 -10.18
C LYS A 1131 -22.16 8.30 -10.37
N LYS A 1132 -21.23 8.58 -11.27
CA LYS A 1132 -20.82 9.96 -11.61
C LYS A 1132 -22.00 10.74 -12.21
N LEU A 1133 -22.68 10.17 -13.22
CA LEU A 1133 -23.76 10.86 -13.91
C LEU A 1133 -24.97 11.13 -13.01
N ILE A 1134 -25.25 10.25 -12.05
CA ILE A 1134 -26.27 10.48 -11.02
C ILE A 1134 -25.88 11.67 -10.15
N ALA A 1135 -24.62 11.76 -9.70
CA ALA A 1135 -24.15 12.89 -8.90
C ALA A 1135 -24.29 14.21 -9.66
N GLU A 1136 -23.88 14.26 -10.93
CA GLU A 1136 -24.02 15.49 -11.73
C GLU A 1136 -25.48 15.86 -12.00
N CYS A 1137 -26.36 14.89 -12.26
CA CYS A 1137 -27.79 15.16 -12.37
C CYS A 1137 -28.38 15.73 -11.07
N MET A 1138 -27.80 15.38 -9.91
CA MET A 1138 -28.21 15.88 -8.61
C MET A 1138 -27.68 17.28 -8.32
N GLU A 1139 -26.60 17.71 -8.98
CA GLU A 1139 -26.06 19.07 -8.82
C GLU A 1139 -26.75 20.11 -9.70
N ALA A 1140 -27.57 19.70 -10.67
CA ALA A 1140 -28.37 20.63 -11.46
C ALA A 1140 -29.35 21.44 -10.58
N ARG A 1141 -29.33 22.77 -10.69
CA ARG A 1141 -30.17 23.69 -9.88
C ARG A 1141 -31.00 24.60 -10.79
N LEU A 1142 -32.30 24.75 -10.51
CA LEU A 1142 -33.20 25.58 -11.32
C LEU A 1142 -32.93 27.07 -11.08
N LEU A 1143 -32.87 27.86 -12.16
CA LEU A 1143 -32.86 29.32 -12.09
C LEU A 1143 -34.20 29.79 -11.54
N GLY A 1144 -34.17 30.72 -10.60
CA GLY A 1144 -35.34 31.29 -9.95
C GLY A 1144 -35.94 30.43 -8.84
N ASP A 1145 -35.39 29.26 -8.56
CA ASP A 1145 -35.79 28.39 -7.43
C ASP A 1145 -34.89 28.71 -6.23
N ILE A 1146 -35.33 29.68 -5.44
CA ILE A 1146 -34.52 30.30 -4.38
C ILE A 1146 -34.67 29.50 -3.09
N ASN A 1147 -35.83 28.88 -2.88
CA ASN A 1147 -36.06 28.02 -1.72
C ASN A 1147 -35.57 26.57 -1.93
N GLN A 1148 -35.10 26.24 -3.14
CA GLN A 1148 -34.58 24.93 -3.55
C GLN A 1148 -35.62 23.80 -3.46
N ASP A 1149 -36.89 24.10 -3.72
CA ASP A 1149 -37.98 23.12 -3.71
C ASP A 1149 -38.20 22.43 -5.08
N ASN A 1150 -37.32 22.70 -6.04
CA ASN A 1150 -37.39 22.29 -7.45
C ASN A 1150 -38.61 22.85 -8.19
N SER A 1151 -39.13 23.99 -7.76
CA SER A 1151 -40.15 24.77 -8.44
C SER A 1151 -39.76 26.23 -8.49
N VAL A 1152 -40.31 26.96 -9.47
CA VAL A 1152 -40.03 28.39 -9.66
C VAL A 1152 -41.37 29.08 -9.61
N ASP A 1153 -41.73 29.56 -8.43
CA ASP A 1153 -43.05 30.08 -8.18
C ASP A 1153 -43.06 31.42 -7.44
N ALA A 1154 -44.25 31.84 -7.01
CA ALA A 1154 -44.41 33.14 -6.37
C ALA A 1154 -43.70 33.22 -5.00
N ALA A 1155 -43.40 32.08 -4.36
CA ALA A 1155 -42.64 32.01 -3.12
C ALA A 1155 -41.19 32.43 -3.36
N ASP A 1156 -40.58 31.98 -4.45
CA ASP A 1156 -39.21 32.36 -4.81
C ASP A 1156 -39.12 33.84 -5.14
N ALA A 1157 -40.05 34.36 -5.95
CA ALA A 1157 -40.13 35.80 -6.20
C ALA A 1157 -40.32 36.59 -4.90
N SER A 1158 -41.05 36.03 -3.93
CA SER A 1158 -41.23 36.66 -2.64
C SER A 1158 -39.95 36.64 -1.79
N LEU A 1159 -39.17 35.55 -1.82
CA LEU A 1159 -37.85 35.47 -1.18
C LEU A 1159 -36.89 36.48 -1.82
N LEU A 1160 -36.88 36.59 -3.15
CA LEU A 1160 -36.04 37.56 -3.84
C LEU A 1160 -36.45 39.01 -3.53
N LEU A 1161 -37.75 39.30 -3.47
CA LEU A 1161 -38.24 40.62 -3.08
C LEU A 1161 -37.87 40.95 -1.62
N GLN A 1162 -37.85 39.94 -0.75
CA GLN A 1162 -37.37 40.11 0.62
C GLN A 1162 -35.86 40.37 0.65
N TYR A 1163 -35.08 39.59 -0.10
CA TYR A 1163 -33.62 39.77 -0.22
C TYR A 1163 -33.24 41.16 -0.76
N THR A 1164 -33.90 41.59 -1.83
CA THR A 1164 -33.65 42.90 -2.47
C THR A 1164 -34.16 44.09 -1.66
N SER A 1165 -35.03 43.81 -0.68
CA SER A 1165 -35.43 44.77 0.34
C SER A 1165 -34.57 44.66 1.61
N GLU A 1166 -33.48 43.89 1.56
CA GLU A 1166 -32.54 43.61 2.66
C GLU A 1166 -33.21 42.98 3.90
N LEU A 1167 -34.33 42.26 3.71
CA LEU A 1167 -35.11 41.63 4.79
C LEU A 1167 -34.59 40.23 5.15
N ILE A 1168 -34.02 39.54 4.17
CA ILE A 1168 -33.35 38.25 4.33
C ILE A 1168 -32.00 38.32 3.61
N GLU A 1169 -31.05 37.51 4.05
CA GLU A 1169 -29.85 37.22 3.28
C GLU A 1169 -30.07 35.89 2.55
N LEU A 1170 -29.72 35.86 1.27
CA LEU A 1170 -29.62 34.62 0.52
C LEU A 1170 -28.17 34.14 0.62
N ASP A 1171 -27.95 32.83 0.62
CA ASP A 1171 -26.59 32.33 0.47
C ASP A 1171 -26.07 32.58 -0.95
N GLU A 1172 -24.75 32.52 -1.10
CA GLU A 1172 -24.05 32.82 -2.36
C GLU A 1172 -24.57 32.00 -3.56
N MET A 1173 -25.13 30.82 -3.30
CA MET A 1173 -25.70 29.93 -4.31
C MET A 1173 -27.13 30.33 -4.67
N GLN A 1174 -27.95 30.67 -3.67
CA GLN A 1174 -29.30 31.19 -3.82
C GLN A 1174 -29.32 32.54 -4.55
N GLU A 1175 -28.32 33.41 -4.31
CA GLU A 1175 -28.14 34.65 -5.05
C GLU A 1175 -27.92 34.39 -6.55
N GLN A 1176 -27.12 33.37 -6.89
CA GLN A 1176 -26.88 32.97 -8.28
C GLN A 1176 -28.12 32.38 -8.96
N TYR A 1177 -28.94 31.61 -8.25
CA TYR A 1177 -30.23 31.14 -8.79
C TYR A 1177 -31.21 32.29 -9.00
N ALA A 1178 -31.17 33.28 -8.10
CA ALA A 1178 -32.09 34.40 -8.08
C ALA A 1178 -31.87 35.40 -9.24
N ASP A 1179 -30.65 35.55 -9.77
CA ASP A 1179 -30.35 36.38 -10.94
C ASP A 1179 -30.81 35.69 -12.24
N VAL A 1180 -32.13 35.60 -12.42
CA VAL A 1180 -32.73 34.90 -13.56
C VAL A 1180 -32.51 35.61 -14.89
N ASN A 1181 -32.23 36.92 -14.88
CA ASN A 1181 -31.93 37.70 -16.08
C ASN A 1181 -30.43 37.77 -16.42
N GLN A 1182 -29.56 37.25 -15.55
CA GLN A 1182 -28.11 37.11 -15.71
C GLN A 1182 -27.37 38.43 -15.94
N ASN A 1183 -27.79 39.51 -15.27
CA ASN A 1183 -27.11 40.81 -15.36
C ASN A 1183 -25.99 40.97 -14.31
N GLY A 1184 -25.82 39.98 -13.43
CA GLY A 1184 -24.86 39.96 -12.34
C GLY A 1184 -25.37 40.57 -11.04
N VAL A 1185 -26.69 40.83 -10.92
CA VAL A 1185 -27.34 41.41 -9.75
C VAL A 1185 -28.73 40.81 -9.59
N SER A 1186 -28.97 40.11 -8.47
CA SER A 1186 -30.29 39.54 -8.15
C SER A 1186 -31.18 40.63 -7.56
N ASP A 1187 -32.09 41.19 -8.35
CA ASP A 1187 -32.89 42.35 -7.97
C ASP A 1187 -34.42 42.18 -8.13
N ALA A 1188 -35.20 43.25 -7.90
CA ALA A 1188 -36.65 43.18 -8.01
C ALA A 1188 -37.14 42.96 -9.45
N GLU A 1189 -36.29 43.21 -10.46
CA GLU A 1189 -36.56 42.90 -11.87
C GLU A 1189 -36.56 41.38 -12.08
N ASP A 1190 -35.62 40.65 -11.47
CA ASP A 1190 -35.59 39.18 -11.45
C ASP A 1190 -36.82 38.57 -10.79
N ALA A 1191 -37.26 39.12 -9.66
CA ALA A 1191 -38.48 38.67 -9.01
C ALA A 1191 -39.72 38.87 -9.92
N SER A 1192 -39.71 39.89 -10.76
CA SER A 1192 -40.76 40.09 -11.77
C SER A 1192 -40.72 39.03 -12.86
N TYR A 1193 -39.53 38.63 -13.31
CA TYR A 1193 -39.35 37.54 -14.26
C TYR A 1193 -39.81 36.20 -13.68
N ILE A 1194 -39.47 35.90 -12.41
CA ILE A 1194 -39.95 34.71 -11.68
C ILE A 1194 -41.49 34.67 -11.62
N LEU A 1195 -42.14 35.78 -11.26
CA LEU A 1195 -43.62 35.87 -11.25
C LEU A 1195 -44.25 35.73 -12.64
N GLN A 1196 -43.60 36.23 -13.68
CA GLN A 1196 -44.09 36.09 -15.06
C GLN A 1196 -43.99 34.64 -15.54
N LEU A 1197 -42.90 33.94 -15.20
CA LEU A 1197 -42.72 32.53 -15.49
C LEU A 1197 -43.74 31.68 -14.72
N SER A 1198 -43.91 31.94 -13.41
CA SER A 1198 -44.86 31.21 -12.56
C SER A 1198 -46.32 31.41 -12.97
N ALA A 1199 -46.64 32.53 -13.63
CA ALA A 1199 -47.96 32.82 -14.18
C ALA A 1199 -48.18 32.29 -15.61
N GLU A 1200 -47.21 31.55 -16.16
CA GLU A 1200 -47.20 31.05 -17.55
C GLU A 1200 -47.33 32.18 -18.60
N LEU A 1201 -46.84 33.40 -18.27
CA LEU A 1201 -46.84 34.55 -19.19
C LEU A 1201 -45.59 34.58 -20.08
N ILE A 1202 -44.52 33.97 -19.61
CA ILE A 1202 -43.29 33.68 -20.35
C ILE A 1202 -42.98 32.18 -20.19
N ASP A 1203 -42.33 31.58 -21.18
CA ASP A 1203 -41.98 30.15 -21.18
C ASP A 1203 -40.52 29.90 -20.78
N THR A 1204 -39.71 30.97 -20.76
CA THR A 1204 -38.29 31.05 -20.39
C THR A 1204 -38.03 32.42 -19.77
N PHE A 1205 -36.98 32.55 -18.97
CA PHE A 1205 -36.45 33.85 -18.57
C PHE A 1205 -35.87 34.62 -19.76
#